data_AF-A0A380KBW8-F1
#
_entry.id   AF-A0A380KBW8-F1
#
_cell.length_a   1.000
_cell.length_b   1.000
_cell.length_c   1.000
_cell.angle_alpha   90.00
_cell.angle_beta   90.00
_cell.angle_gamma   90.00
#
_symmetry.space_group_name_H-M   'P 1'
#
loop_
_entity.id
_entity.type
_entity.pdbx_description
1 polymer ?
#
loop_
_entity_poly.entity_id
_entity_poly.type
_entity_poly.pdbx_seq_one_letter_code
_entity_poly.pdbx_strand_id
1 'polypeptide(L)'
;MNQEVLLQMMRATIPRDRALLEAFLNYQAEHFDEEWESLIRQFLTNRKEIKKSVQVLHFETDVSAFVQASPYDTAHDLLTYTQVFGQTGLQKLDKLSPSEKNLVIEVALFNLATRFQLLDSNGHYQTISPDSLLQKSRGANLVNVYRVANNLADRISRDIEQFLLTYEPELETGVDETVLENEETVDEHKTSVHQAISFREDGSLIIASLDVDLSQLDVQTGKTSHLPAYEELSLRRKFEILTYFDQIRNERSKVPSFKRGDFDTEMEMTPIFEGEELLTYLEADGSPYELKRTLTTVEEKELEKIGRAIRIDNQEKLTQVGIELSQFESDQVGILLDAAGRFRLKNADLALLGGYPKASVTQLALATELLQMGLSLEKVEFFFSSQLSLEELRQVAYAFLHQELSREDAEQFEKDKRNQPDLTLRDWKSKLEKAETKVVVDEEFAENPLVQRVLDTYPLGSLVSYKGQDFEVVSVSDARLNGLIRIELVNDFSDIIEQNPVLYVRTWEEVSQALHQPKAEPQTELEEADQELNLFSFLEEEPVQSVGLLEPDGSEKGHNDTDLEETDNQIPEEEVVETIPEIPVTDFYFPEDLTDFYPKTARDKVETNIAAIRLVKNLEVEYRNALPSEQELLAKYVGWGGLANEFFDDYNPKFSKEREELKSLVTDKEYSDMKQSSLTAYYTDPALIRQMWDKLERDGFTGGKILDPSMGTGNFFAAMPKHLREKSELYGVELDTITGAIAKHLHPNSHIEIKGFETVAFNDNSFDLVISNVPFANIRIADNRYDRPYMIHDYFVKKSLDLVHDGGQVAIISSTGTMDKRTENILQDIRETTEFLGGVRLPDSAFKAIAGTSVTTDMLFFQKHLNKGYVADDLAFSGSIRYEKDSRIWLNPYFDGEYNSQVLGTYEVRNFNGGTLSVKGTSDNLIASVETALNQVKLQRD
;
A
#
# COMPACT_ATOMS: atom_id res chain seq x y z
N MET A 1 2.38 -11.02 33.30
CA MET A 1 1.71 -12.07 32.52
C MET A 1 1.66 -11.57 31.09
N ASN A 2 2.30 -12.28 30.17
CA ASN A 2 2.33 -11.97 28.74
C ASN A 2 1.17 -12.70 28.02
N GLN A 3 0.93 -12.34 26.76
CA GLN A 3 -0.14 -12.88 25.92
C GLN A 3 -0.12 -14.40 25.84
N GLU A 4 1.06 -14.99 25.66
CA GLU A 4 1.22 -16.43 25.54
C GLU A 4 0.75 -17.18 26.79
N VAL A 5 1.02 -16.66 27.99
CA VAL A 5 0.55 -17.27 29.24
C VAL A 5 -0.97 -17.21 29.36
N LEU A 6 -1.62 -16.11 28.94
CA LEU A 6 -3.08 -16.00 28.96
C LEU A 6 -3.74 -17.00 27.98
N LEU A 7 -3.19 -17.14 26.77
CA LEU A 7 -3.68 -18.09 25.77
C LEU A 7 -3.49 -19.54 26.22
N GLN A 8 -2.36 -19.86 26.85
CA GLN A 8 -2.13 -21.18 27.45
C GLN A 8 -3.13 -21.49 28.59
N MET A 9 -3.48 -20.50 29.42
CA MET A 9 -4.53 -20.65 30.44
C MET A 9 -5.91 -20.91 29.81
N MET A 10 -6.26 -20.17 28.75
CA MET A 10 -7.51 -20.34 28.03
C MET A 10 -7.58 -21.71 27.32
N ARG A 11 -6.47 -22.18 26.76
CA ARG A 11 -6.33 -23.53 26.17
C ARG A 11 -6.29 -24.66 27.20
N ALA A 12 -6.33 -24.35 28.50
CA ALA A 12 -6.19 -25.29 29.61
C ALA A 12 -4.85 -26.04 29.66
N THR A 13 -3.80 -25.52 29.01
CA THR A 13 -2.46 -26.14 29.04
C THR A 13 -1.70 -25.82 30.33
N ILE A 14 -2.14 -24.79 31.07
CA ILE A 14 -1.67 -24.45 32.42
C ILE A 14 -2.85 -24.19 33.38
N PRO A 15 -2.65 -24.25 34.71
CA PRO A 15 -3.72 -24.03 35.68
C PRO A 15 -4.44 -22.70 35.48
N ARG A 16 -5.77 -22.74 35.51
CA ARG A 16 -6.61 -21.57 35.28
C ARG A 16 -6.75 -20.74 36.54
N ASP A 17 -6.47 -19.45 36.40
CA ASP A 17 -6.85 -18.44 37.39
C ASP A 17 -8.30 -18.02 37.11
N ARG A 18 -9.19 -18.37 38.05
CA ARG A 18 -10.62 -18.09 37.94
C ARG A 18 -10.91 -16.60 37.93
N ALA A 19 -10.22 -15.80 38.74
CA ALA A 19 -10.48 -14.36 38.83
C ALA A 19 -10.06 -13.65 37.55
N LEU A 20 -8.96 -14.10 36.95
CA LEU A 20 -8.47 -13.58 35.68
C LEU A 20 -9.40 -13.95 34.51
N LEU A 21 -9.88 -15.20 34.46
CA LEU A 21 -10.84 -15.61 33.42
C LEU A 21 -12.19 -14.91 33.57
N GLU A 22 -12.65 -14.67 34.80
CA GLU A 22 -13.85 -13.85 35.05
C GLU A 22 -13.63 -12.41 34.57
N ALA A 23 -12.49 -11.81 34.87
CA ALA A 23 -12.15 -10.47 34.40
C ALA A 23 -12.11 -10.39 32.87
N PHE A 24 -11.53 -11.39 32.21
CA PHE A 24 -11.51 -11.46 30.75
C PHE A 24 -12.90 -11.69 30.16
N LEU A 25 -13.73 -12.53 30.80
CA LEU A 25 -15.12 -12.76 30.35
C LEU A 25 -15.98 -11.50 30.40
N ASN A 26 -15.82 -10.68 31.45
CA ASN A 26 -16.52 -9.40 31.52
C ASN A 26 -15.95 -8.39 30.51
N TYR A 27 -14.62 -8.34 30.35
CA TYR A 27 -13.98 -7.45 29.38
C TYR A 27 -14.38 -7.78 27.94
N GLN A 28 -14.38 -9.07 27.55
CA GLN A 28 -14.81 -9.46 26.21
C GLN A 28 -16.30 -9.17 25.99
N ALA A 29 -17.15 -9.26 27.01
CA ALA A 29 -18.57 -8.98 26.86
C ALA A 29 -18.86 -7.48 26.58
N GLU A 30 -17.96 -6.59 26.99
CA GLU A 30 -18.03 -5.15 26.71
C GLU A 30 -17.35 -4.77 25.37
N HIS A 31 -16.54 -5.66 24.79
CA HIS A 31 -15.64 -5.38 23.66
C HIS A 31 -15.58 -6.51 22.62
N PHE A 32 -16.64 -7.33 22.49
CA PHE A 32 -16.61 -8.52 21.62
C PHE A 32 -16.57 -8.19 20.12
N ASP A 33 -16.84 -6.94 19.76
CA ASP A 33 -16.72 -6.36 18.43
C ASP A 33 -15.27 -6.01 18.05
N GLU A 34 -14.32 -6.09 18.99
CA GLU A 34 -12.89 -5.90 18.72
C GLU A 34 -12.20 -7.16 18.18
N GLU A 35 -11.21 -6.95 17.30
CA GLU A 35 -10.32 -8.00 16.80
C GLU A 35 -9.67 -8.80 17.94
N TRP A 36 -9.61 -10.13 17.81
CA TRP A 36 -9.17 -11.04 18.88
C TRP A 36 -7.79 -10.69 19.45
N GLU A 37 -6.83 -10.31 18.59
CA GLU A 37 -5.50 -9.90 19.02
C GLU A 37 -5.50 -8.55 19.75
N SER A 38 -6.32 -7.60 19.30
CA SER A 38 -6.53 -6.31 19.97
C SER A 38 -7.15 -6.52 21.34
N LEU A 39 -8.22 -7.32 21.42
CA LEU A 39 -8.94 -7.63 22.65
C LEU A 39 -8.00 -8.19 23.73
N ILE A 40 -7.15 -9.15 23.35
CA ILE A 40 -6.17 -9.76 24.27
C ILE A 40 -5.11 -8.74 24.69
N ARG A 41 -4.57 -7.96 23.75
CA ARG A 41 -3.55 -6.94 24.02
C ARG A 41 -4.09 -5.87 24.97
N GLN A 42 -5.27 -5.32 24.70
CA GLN A 42 -5.87 -4.27 25.51
C GLN A 42 -6.26 -4.77 26.90
N PHE A 43 -6.83 -5.98 27.02
CA PHE A 43 -7.12 -6.57 28.33
C PHE A 43 -5.87 -6.66 29.21
N LEU A 44 -4.72 -7.08 28.64
CA LEU A 44 -3.47 -7.19 29.38
C LEU A 44 -2.93 -5.84 29.85
N THR A 45 -3.17 -4.78 29.08
CA THR A 45 -2.79 -3.40 29.39
C THR A 45 -3.72 -2.78 30.45
N ASN A 46 -5.03 -2.99 30.34
CA ASN A 46 -6.07 -2.29 31.13
C ASN A 46 -6.59 -3.07 32.35
N ARG A 47 -6.02 -4.25 32.64
CA ARG A 47 -6.47 -5.22 33.67
C ARG A 47 -6.72 -4.68 35.09
N LYS A 48 -6.23 -3.48 35.43
CA LYS A 48 -6.36 -2.87 36.77
C LYS A 48 -7.55 -1.91 36.90
N GLU A 49 -8.23 -1.56 35.81
CA GLU A 49 -9.28 -0.53 35.79
C GLU A 49 -10.69 -1.06 35.49
N ILE A 50 -10.84 -2.36 35.25
CA ILE A 50 -12.12 -3.00 34.90
C ILE A 50 -13.08 -2.90 36.10
N LYS A 51 -14.03 -1.96 36.04
CA LYS A 51 -15.12 -1.82 37.00
C LYS A 51 -16.35 -2.53 36.46
N LYS A 52 -16.99 -3.39 37.27
CA LYS A 52 -18.31 -3.95 36.97
C LYS A 52 -19.31 -2.81 36.84
N SER A 53 -19.70 -2.46 35.62
CA SER A 53 -20.83 -1.58 35.39
C SER A 53 -22.10 -2.41 35.58
N VAL A 54 -22.89 -2.09 36.60
CA VAL A 54 -24.22 -2.67 36.78
C VAL A 54 -25.20 -1.54 36.55
N GLN A 55 -25.81 -1.53 35.39
CA GLN A 55 -26.99 -0.71 35.10
C GLN A 55 -28.12 -1.66 34.73
N VAL A 56 -29.26 -1.49 35.40
CA VAL A 56 -30.49 -2.22 35.14
C VAL A 56 -31.48 -1.19 34.60
N LEU A 57 -31.90 -1.32 33.33
CA LEU A 57 -33.09 -0.65 32.84
C LEU A 57 -33.68 -1.40 31.61
N HIS A 58 -35.00 -1.42 31.56
CA HIS A 58 -35.82 -2.30 30.71
C HIS A 58 -35.71 -2.02 29.19
N PHE A 59 -34.91 -2.82 28.49
CA PHE A 59 -34.88 -2.97 27.02
C PHE A 59 -35.61 -4.23 26.52
N GLU A 60 -36.27 -4.95 27.43
CA GLU A 60 -36.85 -6.27 27.16
C GLU A 60 -37.97 -6.24 26.10
N THR A 61 -38.74 -5.14 26.03
CA THR A 61 -39.86 -4.98 25.09
C THR A 61 -39.39 -4.88 23.63
N ASP A 62 -38.32 -4.15 23.36
CA ASP A 62 -37.83 -3.92 21.99
C ASP A 62 -37.02 -5.12 21.47
N VAL A 63 -36.27 -5.78 22.35
CA VAL A 63 -35.63 -7.07 22.02
C VAL A 63 -36.67 -8.16 21.81
N SER A 64 -37.77 -8.16 22.57
CA SER A 64 -38.89 -9.06 22.31
C SER A 64 -39.55 -8.76 20.96
N ALA A 65 -39.72 -7.48 20.60
CA ALA A 65 -40.26 -7.09 19.30
C ALA A 65 -39.33 -7.51 18.15
N PHE A 66 -38.01 -7.39 18.32
CA PHE A 66 -37.02 -7.89 17.37
C PHE A 66 -37.15 -9.40 17.16
N VAL A 67 -37.22 -10.18 18.24
CA VAL A 67 -37.35 -11.65 18.15
C VAL A 67 -38.69 -12.04 17.50
N GLN A 68 -39.77 -11.34 17.82
CA GLN A 68 -41.08 -11.55 17.18
C GLN A 68 -41.10 -11.18 15.69
N ALA A 69 -40.30 -10.18 15.28
CA ALA A 69 -40.14 -9.81 13.88
C ALA A 69 -39.15 -10.71 13.11
N SER A 70 -38.47 -11.63 13.81
CA SER A 70 -37.46 -12.48 13.21
C SER A 70 -38.07 -13.55 12.27
N PRO A 71 -37.34 -14.00 11.23
CA PRO A 71 -37.84 -14.99 10.28
C PRO A 71 -37.87 -16.42 10.83
N TYR A 72 -37.51 -16.64 12.11
CA TYR A 72 -37.42 -17.96 12.71
C TYR A 72 -38.64 -18.23 13.59
N ASP A 73 -39.58 -19.03 13.11
CA ASP A 73 -40.82 -19.40 13.83
C ASP A 73 -40.58 -20.06 15.20
N THR A 74 -39.37 -20.59 15.44
CA THR A 74 -38.96 -21.23 16.69
C THR A 74 -38.27 -20.29 17.68
N ALA A 75 -37.92 -19.06 17.29
CA ALA A 75 -37.28 -18.08 18.15
C ALA A 75 -38.34 -17.26 18.91
N HIS A 76 -38.37 -17.42 20.23
CA HIS A 76 -39.35 -16.77 21.12
C HIS A 76 -38.69 -15.79 22.10
N ASP A 77 -37.38 -15.93 22.29
CA ASP A 77 -36.53 -15.06 23.09
C ASP A 77 -35.12 -14.98 22.47
N LEU A 78 -34.28 -14.10 23.00
CA LEU A 78 -32.93 -13.88 22.47
C LEU A 78 -32.07 -15.15 22.55
N LEU A 79 -32.30 -16.02 23.54
CA LEU A 79 -31.61 -17.29 23.68
C LEU A 79 -31.93 -18.25 22.53
N THR A 80 -33.22 -18.48 22.27
CA THR A 80 -33.68 -19.35 21.18
C THR A 80 -33.32 -18.78 19.81
N TYR A 81 -33.35 -17.46 19.64
CA TYR A 81 -32.83 -16.80 18.43
C TYR A 81 -31.33 -17.06 18.23
N THR A 82 -30.51 -16.80 19.25
CA THR A 82 -29.05 -16.99 19.19
C THR A 82 -28.69 -18.46 18.92
N GLN A 83 -29.46 -19.39 19.50
CA GLN A 83 -29.34 -20.82 19.24
C GLN A 83 -29.62 -21.14 17.77
N VAL A 84 -30.79 -20.76 17.24
CA VAL A 84 -31.20 -21.09 15.87
C VAL A 84 -30.28 -20.43 14.85
N PHE A 85 -29.92 -19.16 15.05
CA PHE A 85 -29.03 -18.40 14.18
C PHE A 85 -27.62 -19.02 14.13
N GLY A 86 -27.06 -19.40 15.28
CA GLY A 86 -25.72 -19.98 15.38
C GLY A 86 -25.64 -21.48 15.03
N GLN A 87 -26.77 -22.21 15.02
CA GLN A 87 -26.80 -23.67 14.96
C GLN A 87 -26.17 -24.25 13.70
N THR A 88 -26.58 -23.77 12.51
CA THR A 88 -26.05 -24.25 11.21
C THR A 88 -24.53 -24.09 11.15
N GLY A 89 -24.04 -23.04 11.78
CA GLY A 89 -22.63 -22.73 11.78
C GLY A 89 -21.77 -23.51 12.72
N LEU A 90 -22.26 -23.62 13.93
CA LEU A 90 -21.59 -24.44 14.93
C LEU A 90 -21.58 -25.90 14.49
N GLN A 91 -22.57 -26.38 13.74
CA GLN A 91 -22.55 -27.74 13.18
C GLN A 91 -21.38 -27.99 12.22
N LYS A 92 -21.03 -27.02 11.36
CA LYS A 92 -19.93 -27.13 10.38
C LYS A 92 -18.52 -26.97 11.00
N LEU A 93 -18.40 -26.56 12.27
CA LEU A 93 -17.12 -26.48 12.97
C LEU A 93 -16.76 -27.80 13.66
N ASP A 94 -15.96 -28.63 13.00
CA ASP A 94 -15.51 -29.93 13.54
C ASP A 94 -14.45 -29.79 14.64
N LYS A 95 -13.80 -28.62 14.75
CA LYS A 95 -12.76 -28.33 15.77
C LYS A 95 -13.34 -28.01 17.16
N LEU A 96 -14.67 -27.97 17.34
CA LEU A 96 -15.33 -27.74 18.63
C LEU A 96 -16.11 -29.00 19.06
N SER A 97 -15.96 -29.40 20.31
CA SER A 97 -16.78 -30.45 20.92
C SER A 97 -18.25 -29.98 21.10
N PRO A 98 -19.22 -30.90 21.23
CA PRO A 98 -20.62 -30.52 21.49
C PRO A 98 -20.79 -29.65 22.76
N SER A 99 -19.99 -29.90 23.79
CA SER A 99 -19.95 -29.06 25.00
C SER A 99 -19.42 -27.66 24.74
N GLU A 100 -18.42 -27.51 23.86
CA GLU A 100 -17.88 -26.21 23.47
C GLU A 100 -18.83 -25.43 22.57
N LYS A 101 -19.53 -26.11 21.64
CA LYS A 101 -20.57 -25.48 20.81
C LYS A 101 -21.70 -24.91 21.65
N ASN A 102 -22.13 -25.61 22.70
CA ASN A 102 -23.11 -25.08 23.65
C ASN A 102 -22.54 -23.90 24.46
N LEU A 103 -21.27 -23.98 24.86
CA LEU A 103 -20.62 -22.89 25.58
C LEU A 103 -20.47 -21.63 24.73
N VAL A 104 -20.24 -21.76 23.42
CA VAL A 104 -20.23 -20.62 22.48
C VAL A 104 -21.55 -19.86 22.52
N ILE A 105 -22.68 -20.58 22.45
CA ILE A 105 -24.01 -19.95 22.49
C ILE A 105 -24.22 -19.20 23.80
N GLU A 106 -23.88 -19.81 24.94
CA GLU A 106 -24.07 -19.18 26.24
C GLU A 106 -23.17 -17.96 26.46
N VAL A 107 -21.93 -17.98 25.93
CA VAL A 107 -21.02 -16.83 25.98
C VAL A 107 -21.50 -15.71 25.04
N ALA A 108 -21.92 -16.05 23.82
CA ALA A 108 -22.45 -15.05 22.87
C ALA A 108 -23.70 -14.36 23.43
N LEU A 109 -24.58 -15.12 24.09
CA LEU A 109 -25.76 -14.56 24.74
C LEU A 109 -25.40 -13.65 25.92
N PHE A 110 -24.38 -14.02 26.71
CA PHE A 110 -23.89 -13.18 27.79
C PHE A 110 -23.30 -11.85 27.27
N ASN A 111 -22.56 -11.90 26.16
CA ASN A 111 -22.04 -10.73 25.47
C ASN A 111 -23.17 -9.81 24.97
N LEU A 112 -24.17 -10.37 24.28
CA LEU A 112 -25.35 -9.62 23.81
C LEU A 112 -26.14 -9.01 24.98
N ALA A 113 -26.37 -9.77 26.04
CA ALA A 113 -27.06 -9.27 27.23
C ALA A 113 -26.28 -8.13 27.91
N THR A 114 -24.95 -8.16 27.85
CA THR A 114 -24.09 -7.07 28.35
C THR A 114 -24.23 -5.83 27.47
N ARG A 115 -24.13 -5.98 26.14
CA ARG A 115 -24.27 -4.87 25.17
C ARG A 115 -25.60 -4.15 25.28
N PHE A 116 -26.69 -4.91 25.41
CA PHE A 116 -28.06 -4.38 25.49
C PHE A 116 -28.56 -4.19 26.92
N GLN A 117 -27.67 -4.26 27.92
CA GLN A 117 -27.96 -3.98 29.33
C GLN A 117 -29.14 -4.80 29.89
N LEU A 118 -29.24 -6.06 29.48
CA LEU A 118 -30.31 -6.99 29.87
C LEU A 118 -29.97 -7.79 31.14
N LEU A 119 -28.81 -7.55 31.75
CA LEU A 119 -28.38 -8.24 32.96
C LEU A 119 -29.14 -7.74 34.19
N ASP A 120 -29.52 -8.67 35.08
CA ASP A 120 -30.10 -8.32 36.38
C ASP A 120 -29.06 -7.67 37.31
N SER A 121 -29.50 -7.21 38.49
CA SER A 121 -28.62 -6.58 39.49
C SER A 121 -27.48 -7.49 40.00
N ASN A 122 -27.55 -8.78 39.73
CA ASN A 122 -26.53 -9.78 40.08
C ASN A 122 -25.66 -10.17 38.87
N GLY A 123 -25.86 -9.56 37.69
CA GLY A 123 -25.12 -9.85 36.47
C GLY A 123 -25.62 -11.10 35.73
N HIS A 124 -26.90 -11.47 35.88
CA HIS A 124 -27.49 -12.64 35.23
C HIS A 124 -28.41 -12.29 34.07
N TYR A 125 -28.41 -13.12 33.02
CA TYR A 125 -29.43 -13.11 31.97
C TYR A 125 -30.05 -14.49 31.81
N GLN A 126 -31.37 -14.63 31.97
CA GLN A 126 -32.10 -15.91 31.83
C GLN A 126 -31.34 -17.13 32.43
N THR A 127 -30.83 -17.00 33.66
CA THR A 127 -30.03 -18.00 34.42
C THR A 127 -28.56 -18.20 34.03
N ILE A 128 -28.06 -17.48 33.02
CA ILE A 128 -26.63 -17.43 32.65
C ILE A 128 -25.92 -16.42 33.55
N SER A 129 -24.80 -16.84 34.13
CA SER A 129 -23.95 -16.02 35.00
C SER A 129 -22.47 -16.23 34.68
N PRO A 130 -21.59 -15.26 35.00
CA PRO A 130 -20.14 -15.45 34.88
C PRO A 130 -19.66 -16.72 35.60
N ASP A 131 -20.20 -16.99 36.80
CA ASP A 131 -19.87 -18.18 37.57
C ASP A 131 -20.31 -19.50 36.90
N SER A 132 -21.51 -19.51 36.30
CA SER A 132 -22.05 -20.66 35.57
C SER A 132 -21.21 -20.95 34.32
N LEU A 133 -20.86 -19.90 33.55
CA LEU A 133 -20.01 -20.00 32.36
C LEU A 133 -18.61 -20.53 32.72
N LEU A 134 -17.99 -19.99 33.78
CA LEU A 134 -16.69 -20.46 34.23
C LEU A 134 -16.72 -21.90 34.76
N GLN A 135 -17.84 -22.35 35.35
CA GLN A 135 -18.00 -23.74 35.75
C GLN A 135 -18.12 -24.67 34.54
N LYS A 136 -18.92 -24.30 33.53
CA LYS A 136 -19.08 -25.05 32.27
C LYS A 136 -17.82 -25.02 31.41
N SER A 137 -16.98 -24.01 31.56
CA SER A 137 -15.70 -23.88 30.86
C SER A 137 -14.64 -24.90 31.29
N ARG A 138 -14.81 -25.60 32.42
CA ARG A 138 -13.81 -26.50 33.02
C ARG A 138 -13.49 -27.67 32.08
N GLY A 139 -12.41 -27.52 31.30
CA GLY A 139 -11.92 -28.53 30.35
C GLY A 139 -12.12 -28.20 28.87
N ALA A 140 -12.80 -27.10 28.53
CA ALA A 140 -12.99 -26.61 27.16
C ALA A 140 -11.80 -25.76 26.68
N ASN A 141 -11.46 -25.72 25.40
CA ASN A 141 -10.51 -24.76 24.85
C ASN A 141 -11.18 -23.38 24.66
N LEU A 142 -10.93 -22.46 25.59
CA LEU A 142 -11.63 -21.19 25.63
C LEU A 142 -11.22 -20.19 24.55
N VAL A 143 -10.06 -20.39 23.91
CA VAL A 143 -9.61 -19.49 22.83
C VAL A 143 -10.57 -19.59 21.65
N ASN A 144 -10.86 -20.82 21.21
CA ASN A 144 -11.79 -21.03 20.11
C ASN A 144 -13.22 -20.71 20.50
N VAL A 145 -13.64 -21.05 21.72
CA VAL A 145 -14.99 -20.75 22.21
C VAL A 145 -15.25 -19.25 22.24
N TYR A 146 -14.36 -18.45 22.81
CA TYR A 146 -14.55 -17.00 22.93
C TYR A 146 -14.44 -16.29 21.58
N ARG A 147 -13.48 -16.65 20.74
CA ARG A 147 -13.39 -16.07 19.38
C ARG A 147 -14.67 -16.30 18.58
N VAL A 148 -15.17 -17.53 18.60
CA VAL A 148 -16.40 -17.92 17.90
C VAL A 148 -17.62 -17.22 18.52
N ALA A 149 -17.72 -17.16 19.85
CA ALA A 149 -18.81 -16.47 20.54
C ALA A 149 -18.84 -14.96 20.28
N ASN A 150 -17.68 -14.31 20.19
CA ASN A 150 -17.56 -12.89 19.91
C ASN A 150 -18.07 -12.55 18.51
N ASN A 151 -17.64 -13.31 17.50
CA ASN A 151 -18.13 -13.13 16.13
C ASN A 151 -19.66 -13.32 16.05
N LEU A 152 -20.19 -14.32 16.76
CA LEU A 152 -21.64 -14.56 16.81
C LEU A 152 -22.40 -13.41 17.47
N ALA A 153 -21.88 -12.88 18.56
CA ALA A 153 -22.46 -11.74 19.25
C ALA A 153 -22.41 -10.46 18.41
N ASP A 154 -21.28 -10.17 17.74
CA ASP A 154 -21.16 -8.98 16.85
C ASP A 154 -22.13 -9.03 15.67
N ARG A 155 -22.32 -10.21 15.07
CA ARG A 155 -23.27 -10.33 13.96
C ARG A 155 -24.72 -10.08 14.42
N ILE A 156 -25.12 -10.67 15.54
CA ILE A 156 -26.48 -10.54 16.08
C ILE A 156 -26.71 -9.12 16.63
N SER A 157 -25.72 -8.48 17.25
CA SER A 157 -25.86 -7.12 17.78
C SER A 157 -26.19 -6.12 16.68
N ARG A 158 -25.54 -6.22 15.52
CA ARG A 158 -25.82 -5.37 14.34
C ARG A 158 -27.24 -5.55 13.81
N ASP A 159 -27.76 -6.78 13.78
CA ASP A 159 -29.13 -7.04 13.33
C ASP A 159 -30.16 -6.42 14.28
N ILE A 160 -29.92 -6.49 15.60
CA ILE A 160 -30.75 -5.84 16.62
C ILE A 160 -30.68 -4.32 16.48
N GLU A 161 -29.47 -3.75 16.40
CA GLU A 161 -29.27 -2.30 16.27
C GLU A 161 -29.92 -1.75 14.99
N GLN A 162 -29.83 -2.47 13.87
CA GLN A 162 -30.47 -2.10 12.61
C GLN A 162 -32.00 -2.14 12.69
N PHE A 163 -32.57 -3.12 13.39
CA PHE A 163 -34.01 -3.19 13.64
C PHE A 163 -34.48 -1.99 14.47
N LEU A 164 -33.79 -1.69 15.57
CA LEU A 164 -34.13 -0.58 16.47
C LEU A 164 -34.10 0.80 15.78
N LEU A 165 -33.26 0.97 14.76
CA LEU A 165 -33.22 2.20 13.95
C LEU A 165 -34.48 2.42 13.09
N THR A 166 -35.25 1.36 12.83
CA THR A 166 -36.40 1.37 11.92
C THR A 166 -37.73 1.00 12.57
N TYR A 167 -37.67 0.49 13.81
CA TYR A 167 -38.83 0.06 14.58
C TYR A 167 -39.55 1.27 15.20
N GLU A 168 -40.82 1.45 14.83
CA GLU A 168 -41.72 2.38 15.50
C GLU A 168 -42.67 1.58 16.41
N PRO A 169 -42.61 1.73 17.74
CA PRO A 169 -43.51 1.01 18.62
C PRO A 169 -44.96 1.48 18.37
N GLU A 170 -45.86 0.52 18.13
CA GLU A 170 -47.29 0.80 18.13
C GLU A 170 -47.67 1.32 19.53
N LEU A 171 -48.08 2.59 19.61
CA LEU A 171 -48.70 3.12 20.82
C LEU A 171 -49.90 2.21 21.13
N GLU A 172 -49.80 1.43 22.22
CA GLU A 172 -50.93 0.67 22.73
C GLU A 172 -52.09 1.64 22.98
N THR A 173 -53.05 1.65 22.05
CA THR A 173 -54.37 2.23 22.25
C THR A 173 -55.07 1.38 23.29
N GLY A 174 -54.91 1.76 24.55
CA GLY A 174 -55.54 1.13 25.69
C GLY A 174 -56.11 2.17 26.64
N VAL A 175 -57.44 2.34 26.54
CA VAL A 175 -58.35 2.92 27.56
C VAL A 175 -58.45 4.45 27.61
N ASP A 176 -59.39 5.02 26.84
CA ASP A 176 -60.62 5.63 27.40
C ASP A 176 -61.53 6.19 26.29
N GLU A 177 -62.49 5.36 25.85
CA GLU A 177 -63.75 5.88 25.33
C GLU A 177 -64.69 6.07 26.53
N THR A 178 -64.88 7.29 27.01
CA THR A 178 -66.22 7.74 27.45
C THR A 178 -66.40 9.25 27.32
N VAL A 179 -67.42 9.55 26.53
CA VAL A 179 -68.12 10.81 26.30
C VAL A 179 -68.58 11.45 27.63
N LEU A 180 -68.50 12.78 27.78
CA LEU A 180 -69.67 13.66 27.99
C LEU A 180 -69.30 15.16 28.14
N GLU A 181 -70.16 15.95 27.53
CA GLU A 181 -70.22 17.40 27.38
C GLU A 181 -70.33 18.14 28.72
N ASN A 182 -69.71 19.33 28.85
CA ASN A 182 -70.42 20.62 28.95
C ASN A 182 -69.52 21.80 29.38
N GLU A 183 -69.73 22.90 28.65
CA GLU A 183 -69.78 24.32 29.07
C GLU A 183 -68.58 25.05 29.73
N GLU A 184 -68.15 26.06 28.97
CA GLU A 184 -67.95 27.47 29.37
C GLU A 184 -66.63 27.95 29.99
N THR A 185 -66.08 28.95 29.27
CA THR A 185 -65.32 30.14 29.70
C THR A 185 -63.78 30.15 29.66
N VAL A 186 -63.30 30.89 28.65
CA VAL A 186 -62.31 31.98 28.68
C VAL A 186 -60.89 31.71 29.23
N ASP A 187 -59.98 31.81 28.26
CA ASP A 187 -58.59 32.29 28.25
C ASP A 187 -57.38 31.41 28.58
N GLU A 188 -56.39 31.61 27.70
CA GLU A 188 -54.96 31.35 27.81
C GLU A 188 -54.51 29.90 28.13
N HIS A 189 -54.25 29.12 27.06
CA HIS A 189 -52.97 28.43 26.79
C HIS A 189 -53.19 27.46 25.61
N LYS A 190 -52.93 27.91 24.37
CA LYS A 190 -52.66 26.98 23.27
C LYS A 190 -51.22 26.50 23.42
N THR A 191 -51.03 25.42 24.17
CA THR A 191 -49.78 24.66 24.24
C THR A 191 -49.39 24.25 22.83
N SER A 192 -48.33 24.85 22.29
CA SER A 192 -47.85 24.57 20.95
C SER A 192 -47.16 23.20 20.97
N VAL A 193 -47.61 22.30 20.10
CA VAL A 193 -47.19 20.90 19.99
C VAL A 193 -45.78 20.74 19.39
N HIS A 194 -44.94 21.78 19.39
CA HIS A 194 -43.55 21.72 18.92
C HIS A 194 -42.63 22.64 19.74
N GLN A 195 -42.58 22.50 21.06
CA GLN A 195 -41.45 23.04 21.80
C GLN A 195 -40.23 22.15 21.58
N ALA A 196 -39.14 22.76 21.11
CA ALA A 196 -37.85 22.11 20.94
C ALA A 196 -37.06 22.19 22.24
N ILE A 197 -36.23 21.17 22.50
CA ILE A 197 -35.35 21.18 23.67
C ILE A 197 -34.27 22.24 23.42
N SER A 198 -34.08 23.12 24.39
CA SER A 198 -33.08 24.19 24.34
C SER A 198 -31.88 23.82 25.21
N PHE A 199 -30.68 24.19 24.76
CA PHE A 199 -29.43 23.95 25.48
C PHE A 199 -28.78 25.29 25.81
N ARG A 200 -28.34 25.45 27.06
CA ARG A 200 -27.63 26.66 27.51
C ARG A 200 -26.39 26.33 28.31
N GLU A 201 -25.41 27.21 28.20
CA GLU A 201 -24.15 27.17 28.96
C GLU A 201 -24.24 28.01 30.24
N ASP A 202 -23.89 27.41 31.38
CA ASP A 202 -23.73 28.11 32.64
C ASP A 202 -22.43 27.65 33.33
N GLY A 203 -21.36 28.42 33.14
CA GLY A 203 -20.04 28.10 33.66
C GLY A 203 -19.48 26.79 33.09
N SER A 204 -19.32 25.78 33.93
CA SER A 204 -18.86 24.43 33.54
C SER A 204 -20.00 23.44 33.32
N LEU A 205 -21.25 23.90 33.22
CA LEU A 205 -22.42 23.06 33.02
C LEU A 205 -23.12 23.39 31.68
N ILE A 206 -23.54 22.35 30.96
CA ILE A 206 -24.51 22.45 29.87
C ILE A 206 -25.86 21.97 30.39
N ILE A 207 -26.91 22.80 30.28
CA ILE A 207 -28.24 22.49 30.79
C ILE A 207 -29.22 22.39 29.63
N ALA A 208 -29.94 21.27 29.56
CA ALA A 208 -31.03 20.99 28.63
C ALA A 208 -32.38 21.30 29.27
N SER A 209 -33.23 22.06 28.59
CA SER A 209 -34.50 22.56 29.14
C SER A 209 -35.63 22.57 28.11
N LEU A 210 -36.84 22.27 28.60
CA LEU A 210 -38.12 22.35 27.88
C LEU A 210 -39.14 22.95 28.84
N ASP A 211 -39.28 24.27 28.83
CA ASP A 211 -40.00 25.12 29.82
C ASP A 211 -39.49 25.03 31.29
N VAL A 212 -38.91 23.91 31.68
CA VAL A 212 -38.19 23.63 32.93
C VAL A 212 -36.86 22.93 32.62
N ASP A 213 -35.94 22.92 33.59
CA ASP A 213 -34.66 22.23 33.42
C ASP A 213 -34.83 20.71 33.52
N LEU A 214 -34.32 20.01 32.50
CA LEU A 214 -34.48 18.57 32.31
C LEU A 214 -33.20 17.82 32.70
N SER A 215 -32.05 18.21 32.17
CA SER A 215 -30.79 17.51 32.48
C SER A 215 -29.59 18.44 32.37
N GLN A 216 -28.53 18.13 33.10
CA GLN A 216 -27.30 18.91 33.11
C GLN A 216 -26.06 18.02 32.92
N LEU A 217 -25.12 18.48 32.10
CA LEU A 217 -23.82 17.87 31.86
C LEU A 217 -22.73 18.76 32.48
N ASP A 218 -21.96 18.22 33.41
CA ASP A 218 -20.74 18.86 33.88
C ASP A 218 -19.61 18.60 32.88
N VAL A 219 -19.15 19.68 32.25
CA VAL A 219 -18.19 19.60 31.15
C VAL A 219 -16.74 19.48 31.62
N GLN A 220 -16.45 19.59 32.93
CA GLN A 220 -15.14 19.29 33.50
C GLN A 220 -15.02 17.83 33.95
N THR A 221 -16.10 17.29 34.52
CA THR A 221 -16.10 15.91 35.04
C THR A 221 -16.70 14.89 34.07
N GLY A 222 -17.34 15.36 33.00
CA GLY A 222 -18.05 14.54 32.02
C GLY A 222 -19.35 13.94 32.55
N LYS A 223 -19.76 14.28 33.78
CA LYS A 223 -20.88 13.63 34.48
C LYS A 223 -22.21 14.26 34.11
N THR A 224 -23.17 13.44 33.65
CA THR A 224 -24.56 13.88 33.46
C THR A 224 -25.37 13.69 34.74
N SER A 225 -26.23 14.65 35.06
CA SER A 225 -27.24 14.55 36.11
C SER A 225 -28.62 14.84 35.51
N HIS A 226 -29.57 13.94 35.74
CA HIS A 226 -30.95 14.10 35.28
C HIS A 226 -31.80 14.70 36.41
N LEU A 227 -32.61 15.71 36.07
CA LEU A 227 -33.53 16.37 37.00
C LEU A 227 -34.90 15.69 36.95
N PRO A 228 -35.77 15.85 37.95
CA PRO A 228 -37.02 15.07 38.05
C PRO A 228 -37.93 15.14 36.80
N ALA A 229 -37.97 16.28 36.13
CA ALA A 229 -38.76 16.47 34.90
C ALA A 229 -38.21 15.70 33.68
N TYR A 230 -36.96 15.21 33.73
CA TYR A 230 -36.39 14.34 32.71
C TYR A 230 -37.10 13.00 32.63
N GLU A 231 -37.54 12.47 33.78
CA GLU A 231 -38.09 11.12 33.86
C GLU A 231 -39.39 10.96 33.07
N GLU A 232 -40.16 12.05 32.96
CA GLU A 232 -41.46 12.08 32.27
C GLU A 232 -41.35 12.31 30.74
N LEU A 233 -40.14 12.46 30.20
CA LEU A 233 -39.91 12.65 28.75
C LEU A 233 -40.07 11.36 27.95
N SER A 234 -40.56 11.48 26.71
CA SER A 234 -40.53 10.40 25.71
C SER A 234 -39.10 10.04 25.30
N LEU A 235 -38.88 8.80 24.87
CA LEU A 235 -37.55 8.27 24.53
C LEU A 235 -36.85 9.09 23.43
N ARG A 236 -37.58 9.55 22.41
CA ARG A 236 -37.05 10.46 21.39
C ARG A 236 -36.45 11.74 21.99
N ARG A 237 -37.12 12.31 23.02
CA ARG A 237 -36.69 13.54 23.68
C ARG A 237 -35.53 13.32 24.64
N LYS A 238 -35.49 12.17 25.32
CA LYS A 238 -34.33 11.74 26.12
C LYS A 238 -33.12 11.49 25.22
N PHE A 239 -33.32 10.83 24.08
CA PHE A 239 -32.28 10.60 23.09
C PHE A 239 -31.75 11.91 22.51
N GLU A 240 -32.62 12.86 22.16
CA GLU A 240 -32.21 14.21 21.69
C GLU A 240 -31.28 14.92 22.70
N ILE A 241 -31.53 14.80 24.00
CA ILE A 241 -30.66 15.35 25.06
C ILE A 241 -29.34 14.58 25.15
N LEU A 242 -29.40 13.24 25.17
CA LEU A 242 -28.22 12.39 25.31
C LEU A 242 -27.31 12.48 24.08
N THR A 243 -27.85 12.46 22.86
CA THR A 243 -27.10 12.67 21.63
C THR A 243 -26.40 14.02 21.62
N TYR A 244 -27.06 15.08 22.09
CA TYR A 244 -26.40 16.39 22.20
C TYR A 244 -25.30 16.38 23.26
N PHE A 245 -25.52 15.77 24.43
CA PHE A 245 -24.49 15.64 25.47
C PHE A 245 -23.32 14.76 25.03
N ASP A 246 -23.59 13.70 24.28
CA ASP A 246 -22.58 12.82 23.72
C ASP A 246 -21.87 13.46 22.54
N GLN A 247 -22.53 14.34 21.77
CA GLN A 247 -21.86 15.20 20.81
C GLN A 247 -20.88 16.15 21.52
N ILE A 248 -21.30 16.85 22.57
CA ILE A 248 -20.42 17.72 23.35
C ILE A 248 -19.29 16.93 24.03
N ARG A 249 -19.56 15.72 24.51
CA ARG A 249 -18.53 14.81 25.03
C ARG A 249 -17.60 14.35 23.93
N ASN A 250 -18.07 13.94 22.77
CA ASN A 250 -17.25 13.47 21.65
C ASN A 250 -16.44 14.60 21.02
N GLU A 251 -16.95 15.82 21.04
CA GLU A 251 -16.22 17.03 20.67
C GLU A 251 -15.09 17.36 21.68
N ARG A 252 -15.18 16.91 22.95
CA ARG A 252 -14.16 17.12 24.00
C ARG A 252 -13.29 15.91 24.36
N SER A 253 -13.75 14.68 24.16
CA SER A 253 -12.98 13.44 24.31
C SER A 253 -11.83 13.38 23.29
N LYS A 254 -11.84 14.30 22.33
CA LYS A 254 -10.71 14.68 21.48
C LYS A 254 -9.92 15.86 22.08
N VAL A 255 -9.51 15.78 23.35
CA VAL A 255 -8.23 16.41 23.69
C VAL A 255 -7.18 15.40 23.23
N PRO A 256 -6.47 15.67 22.13
CA PRO A 256 -5.50 14.71 21.60
C PRO A 256 -4.43 14.42 22.64
N SER A 257 -4.25 13.13 22.98
CA SER A 257 -3.08 12.71 23.76
C SER A 257 -1.92 12.46 22.80
N PHE A 258 -1.33 13.53 22.27
CA PHE A 258 -0.11 13.41 21.49
C PHE A 258 1.04 13.02 22.41
N LYS A 259 1.70 11.92 22.10
CA LYS A 259 2.84 11.41 22.83
C LYS A 259 4.09 11.54 21.98
N ARG A 260 5.09 12.27 22.48
CA ARG A 260 6.43 12.30 21.91
C ARG A 260 7.09 10.93 22.11
N GLY A 261 7.44 10.27 21.02
CA GLY A 261 8.18 9.02 21.01
C GLY A 261 9.69 9.24 21.16
N ASP A 262 10.41 8.12 21.27
CA ASP A 262 11.87 8.13 21.24
C ASP A 262 12.36 8.49 19.84
N PHE A 263 13.51 9.15 19.77
CA PHE A 263 14.08 9.61 18.51
C PHE A 263 14.39 8.42 17.60
N ASP A 264 13.88 8.52 16.38
CA ASP A 264 14.04 7.53 15.34
C ASP A 264 15.35 7.82 14.60
N THR A 265 16.32 6.93 14.75
CA THR A 265 17.65 7.08 14.14
C THR A 265 17.64 6.86 12.63
N GLU A 266 16.66 6.15 12.08
CA GLU A 266 16.53 5.92 10.63
C GLU A 266 15.88 7.12 9.96
N MET A 267 14.81 7.66 10.56
CA MET A 267 14.11 8.85 10.05
C MET A 267 14.80 10.17 10.44
N GLU A 268 15.81 10.13 11.31
CA GLU A 268 16.50 11.29 11.90
C GLU A 268 15.57 12.33 12.55
N MET A 269 14.39 11.91 13.01
CA MET A 269 13.34 12.78 13.52
C MET A 269 12.67 12.19 14.76
N THR A 270 11.85 13.01 15.44
CA THR A 270 11.11 12.54 16.64
C THR A 270 9.68 12.16 16.25
N PRO A 271 9.27 10.88 16.33
CA PRO A 271 7.90 10.47 16.05
C PRO A 271 6.94 10.99 17.12
N ILE A 272 5.76 11.44 16.67
CA ILE A 272 4.64 11.81 17.53
C ILE A 272 3.52 10.82 17.28
N PHE A 273 3.03 10.24 18.37
CA PHE A 273 1.96 9.25 18.34
C PHE A 273 0.66 9.85 18.84
N GLU A 274 -0.44 9.45 18.22
CA GLU A 274 -1.77 9.57 18.77
C GLU A 274 -2.19 8.19 19.27
N GLY A 275 -2.14 7.97 20.58
CA GLY A 275 -2.22 6.62 21.14
C GLY A 275 -0.99 5.79 20.75
N GLU A 276 -1.20 4.72 19.99
CA GLU A 276 -0.16 3.81 19.48
C GLU A 276 0.12 4.03 17.98
N GLU A 277 -0.65 4.87 17.29
CA GLU A 277 -0.47 5.15 15.87
C GLU A 277 0.44 6.36 15.65
N LEU A 278 1.37 6.23 14.70
CA LEU A 278 2.24 7.33 14.32
C LEU A 278 1.42 8.42 13.61
N LEU A 279 1.38 9.61 14.18
CA LEU A 279 0.67 10.77 13.63
C LEU A 279 1.55 11.55 12.64
N THR A 280 2.79 11.82 13.02
CA THR A 280 3.76 12.62 12.26
C THR A 280 5.14 12.43 12.87
N TYR A 281 6.19 12.76 12.13
CA TYR A 281 7.49 13.04 12.74
C TYR A 281 7.61 14.55 13.01
N LEU A 282 8.41 14.97 13.98
CA LEU A 282 8.81 16.36 14.18
C LEU A 282 10.30 16.52 13.87
N GLU A 283 10.62 17.53 13.07
CA GLU A 283 11.98 17.95 12.73
C GLU A 283 12.68 18.61 13.93
N ALA A 284 13.98 18.88 13.79
CA ALA A 284 14.78 19.46 14.87
C ALA A 284 14.37 20.88 15.27
N ASP A 285 13.70 21.61 14.37
CA ASP A 285 13.11 22.92 14.63
C ASP A 285 11.69 22.85 15.25
N GLY A 286 11.15 21.64 15.40
CA GLY A 286 9.83 21.36 15.96
C GLY A 286 8.68 21.39 14.95
N SER A 287 8.96 21.56 13.66
CA SER A 287 7.95 21.51 12.60
C SER A 287 7.53 20.06 12.27
N PRO A 288 6.27 19.81 11.86
CA PRO A 288 5.81 18.46 11.53
C PRO A 288 6.18 18.01 10.12
N TYR A 289 6.77 16.81 10.04
CA TYR A 289 7.08 16.05 8.84
C TYR A 289 5.95 15.05 8.55
N GLU A 290 5.21 15.33 7.48
CA GLU A 290 4.11 14.51 6.94
C GLU A 290 3.05 14.06 7.95
N LEU A 291 2.04 14.91 8.16
CA LEU A 291 0.85 14.56 8.94
C LEU A 291 0.07 13.43 8.26
N LYS A 292 -0.13 12.29 8.96
CA LYS A 292 -0.94 11.17 8.47
C LYS A 292 -2.42 11.52 8.32
N ARG A 293 -2.90 12.51 9.08
CA ARG A 293 -4.26 13.05 9.00
C ARG A 293 -4.27 14.55 9.26
N THR A 294 -5.30 15.23 8.79
CA THR A 294 -5.52 16.65 9.11
C THR A 294 -5.88 16.82 10.58
N LEU A 295 -5.29 17.84 11.21
CA LEU A 295 -5.51 18.18 12.61
C LEU A 295 -6.58 19.26 12.76
N THR A 296 -7.28 19.23 13.89
CA THR A 296 -8.14 20.33 14.34
C THR A 296 -7.31 21.47 14.91
N THR A 297 -7.88 22.67 15.03
CA THR A 297 -7.17 23.85 15.58
C THR A 297 -6.71 23.65 17.03
N VAL A 298 -7.34 22.74 17.78
CA VAL A 298 -6.93 22.37 19.13
C VAL A 298 -5.73 21.41 19.07
N GLU A 299 -5.80 20.41 18.19
CA GLU A 299 -4.70 19.48 17.90
C GLU A 299 -3.45 20.18 17.40
N GLU A 300 -3.57 21.10 16.45
CA GLU A 300 -2.44 21.90 15.96
C GLU A 300 -1.73 22.63 17.10
N LYS A 301 -2.48 23.20 18.05
CA LYS A 301 -1.91 23.88 19.22
C LYS A 301 -1.20 22.93 20.19
N GLU A 302 -1.68 21.70 20.36
CA GLU A 302 -1.00 20.71 21.20
C GLU A 302 0.27 20.18 20.52
N LEU A 303 0.23 19.91 19.22
CA LEU A 303 1.41 19.52 18.46
C LEU A 303 2.47 20.64 18.45
N GLU A 304 2.03 21.89 18.30
CA GLU A 304 2.92 23.06 18.36
C GLU A 304 3.62 23.18 19.72
N LYS A 305 2.96 22.81 20.84
CA LYS A 305 3.63 22.78 22.15
C LYS A 305 4.74 21.73 22.20
N ILE A 306 4.51 20.55 21.63
CA ILE A 306 5.51 19.48 21.58
C ILE A 306 6.69 19.89 20.68
N GLY A 307 6.40 20.47 19.51
CA GLY A 307 7.41 21.01 18.62
C GLY A 307 8.25 22.11 19.27
N ARG A 308 7.61 23.04 19.99
CA ARG A 308 8.31 24.07 20.77
C ARG A 308 9.22 23.47 21.83
N ALA A 309 8.80 22.40 22.50
CA ALA A 309 9.64 21.72 23.48
C ALA A 309 10.90 21.10 22.84
N ILE A 310 10.76 20.39 21.72
CA ILE A 310 11.90 19.83 20.95
C ILE A 310 12.88 20.92 20.55
N ARG A 311 12.37 22.03 20.01
CA ARG A 311 13.18 23.17 19.63
C ARG A 311 13.94 23.74 20.83
N ILE A 312 13.28 23.91 21.97
CA ILE A 312 13.91 24.41 23.20
C ILE A 312 15.02 23.45 23.67
N ASP A 313 14.77 22.14 23.70
CA ASP A 313 15.77 21.14 24.08
C ASP A 313 17.04 21.25 23.21
N ASN A 314 16.86 21.38 21.90
CA ASN A 314 17.96 21.54 20.95
C ASN A 314 18.69 22.88 21.13
N GLN A 315 17.97 23.98 21.37
CA GLN A 315 18.55 25.29 21.67
C GLN A 315 19.34 25.28 22.98
N GLU A 316 18.85 24.61 24.01
CA GLU A 316 19.55 24.45 25.29
C GLU A 316 20.84 23.65 25.10
N LYS A 317 20.81 22.57 24.31
CA LYS A 317 22.01 21.78 23.99
C LYS A 317 23.07 22.63 23.30
N LEU A 318 22.69 23.48 22.33
CA LEU A 318 23.59 24.42 21.66
C LEU A 318 24.14 25.46 22.65
N THR A 319 23.29 25.99 23.52
CA THR A 319 23.69 26.97 24.54
C THR A 319 24.69 26.38 25.55
N GLN A 320 24.49 25.12 25.96
CA GLN A 320 25.38 24.41 26.89
C GLN A 320 26.80 24.22 26.34
N VAL A 321 26.95 24.10 25.02
CA VAL A 321 28.27 24.01 24.37
C VAL A 321 28.84 25.38 23.99
N GLY A 322 28.20 26.47 24.42
CA GLY A 322 28.69 27.85 24.28
C GLY A 322 28.24 28.56 23.00
N ILE A 323 27.22 28.06 22.30
CA ILE A 323 26.70 28.67 21.07
C ILE A 323 25.59 29.65 21.41
N GLU A 324 25.84 30.94 21.20
CA GLU A 324 24.82 31.97 21.29
C GLU A 324 24.14 32.15 19.92
N LEU A 325 22.92 31.63 19.77
CA LEU A 325 22.18 31.69 18.50
C LEU A 325 21.95 33.11 17.97
N SER A 326 22.00 34.14 18.82
CA SER A 326 21.93 35.55 18.40
C SER A 326 23.12 36.03 17.57
N GLN A 327 24.21 35.26 17.54
CA GLN A 327 25.40 35.56 16.73
C GLN A 327 25.29 35.00 15.30
N PHE A 328 24.23 34.24 15.01
CA PHE A 328 23.99 33.57 13.73
C PHE A 328 22.75 34.16 13.06
N GLU A 329 22.74 34.16 11.72
CA GLU A 329 21.59 34.55 10.90
C GLU A 329 20.49 33.47 10.98
N SER A 330 19.25 33.85 10.67
CA SER A 330 18.09 32.96 10.77
C SER A 330 18.28 31.62 10.03
N ASP A 331 18.90 31.66 8.85
CA ASP A 331 19.12 30.48 8.01
C ASP A 331 20.23 29.56 8.56
N GLN A 332 21.17 30.11 9.33
CA GLN A 332 22.23 29.34 10.00
C GLN A 332 21.71 28.65 11.27
N VAL A 333 20.75 29.28 11.96
CA VAL A 333 20.14 28.72 13.17
C VAL A 333 19.46 27.39 12.88
N GLY A 334 18.81 27.23 11.73
CA GLY A 334 18.23 25.95 11.30
C GLY A 334 19.28 24.83 11.23
N ILE A 335 20.42 25.09 10.58
CA ILE A 335 21.52 24.12 10.47
C ILE A 335 22.07 23.71 11.84
N LEU A 336 22.20 24.67 12.77
CA LEU A 336 22.66 24.37 14.13
C LEU A 336 21.64 23.54 14.91
N LEU A 337 20.35 23.77 14.71
CA LEU A 337 19.29 22.94 15.29
C LEU A 337 19.34 21.51 14.73
N ASP A 338 19.55 21.35 13.42
CA ASP A 338 19.74 20.04 12.79
C ASP A 338 20.98 19.33 13.32
N ALA A 339 22.10 20.04 13.46
CA ALA A 339 23.32 19.50 14.07
C ALA A 339 23.07 18.95 15.48
N ALA A 340 22.27 19.66 16.30
CA ALA A 340 21.97 19.25 17.66
C ALA A 340 20.92 18.14 17.76
N GLY A 341 19.87 18.22 16.93
CA GLY A 341 18.65 17.43 16.99
C GLY A 341 18.59 16.28 16.00
N ARG A 342 18.72 16.59 14.69
CA ARG A 342 18.67 15.62 13.58
C ARG A 342 19.91 14.73 13.55
N PHE A 343 21.09 15.34 13.43
CA PHE A 343 22.36 14.61 13.35
C PHE A 343 22.94 14.24 14.72
N ARG A 344 22.38 14.80 15.80
CA ARG A 344 22.77 14.54 17.19
C ARG A 344 24.28 14.57 17.43
N LEU A 345 24.97 15.53 16.83
CA LEU A 345 26.42 15.65 16.90
C LEU A 345 26.91 15.71 18.36
N LYS A 346 28.16 15.27 18.57
CA LYS A 346 28.79 15.31 19.89
C LYS A 346 29.04 16.75 20.29
N ASN A 347 29.13 17.01 21.59
CA ASN A 347 29.34 18.37 22.10
C ASN A 347 30.61 19.04 21.54
N ALA A 348 31.66 18.29 21.24
CA ALA A 348 32.89 18.81 20.63
C ALA A 348 32.65 19.28 19.18
N ASP A 349 31.87 18.52 18.41
CA ASP A 349 31.52 18.81 17.02
C ASP A 349 30.60 20.05 16.97
N LEU A 350 29.60 20.12 17.85
CA LEU A 350 28.74 21.30 17.99
C LEU A 350 29.55 22.54 18.38
N ALA A 351 30.44 22.43 19.38
CA ALA A 351 31.30 23.54 19.79
C ALA A 351 32.18 24.05 18.65
N LEU A 352 32.63 23.17 17.75
CA LEU A 352 33.37 23.58 16.55
C LEU A 352 32.50 24.45 15.64
N LEU A 353 31.28 24.02 15.31
CA LEU A 353 30.33 24.81 14.51
C LEU A 353 30.08 26.20 15.13
N GLY A 354 29.97 26.23 16.46
CA GLY A 354 29.85 27.45 17.26
C GLY A 354 30.98 28.46 17.11
N GLY A 355 32.19 28.00 16.80
CA GLY A 355 33.36 28.85 16.64
C GLY A 355 33.38 29.71 15.37
N TYR A 356 32.45 29.46 14.43
CA TYR A 356 32.45 30.09 13.11
C TYR A 356 31.13 30.79 12.76
N PRO A 357 30.69 31.81 13.53
CA PRO A 357 29.44 32.53 13.25
C PRO A 357 29.43 33.28 11.91
N LYS A 358 30.61 33.53 11.32
CA LYS A 358 30.77 34.20 10.01
C LYS A 358 30.80 33.23 8.83
N ALA A 359 30.72 31.93 9.05
CA ALA A 359 30.69 30.94 7.97
C ALA A 359 29.44 31.14 7.10
N SER A 360 29.53 30.89 5.79
CA SER A 360 28.32 30.88 4.97
C SER A 360 27.38 29.73 5.37
N VAL A 361 26.08 29.87 5.07
CA VAL A 361 25.08 28.81 5.26
C VAL A 361 25.55 27.50 4.63
N THR A 362 26.12 27.56 3.43
CA THR A 362 26.64 26.41 2.70
C THR A 362 27.85 25.75 3.38
N GLN A 363 28.80 26.56 3.90
CA GLN A 363 29.95 26.02 4.63
C GLN A 363 29.52 25.37 5.95
N LEU A 364 28.58 25.99 6.66
CA LEU A 364 28.05 25.48 7.92
C LEU A 364 27.25 24.18 7.72
N ALA A 365 26.46 24.09 6.65
CA ALA A 365 25.74 22.87 6.28
C ALA A 365 26.71 21.74 5.92
N LEU A 366 27.67 22.01 5.02
CA LEU A 366 28.67 21.03 4.60
C LEU A 366 29.51 20.53 5.79
N ALA A 367 29.94 21.42 6.68
CA ALA A 367 30.70 21.04 7.88
C ALA A 367 29.86 20.16 8.83
N THR A 368 28.58 20.48 9.00
CA THR A 368 27.64 19.69 9.81
C THR A 368 27.51 18.26 9.28
N GLU A 369 27.31 18.09 7.96
CA GLU A 369 27.21 16.77 7.32
C GLU A 369 28.52 15.97 7.44
N LEU A 370 29.68 16.62 7.24
CA LEU A 370 30.98 15.93 7.35
C LEU A 370 31.27 15.46 8.78
N LEU A 371 30.86 16.22 9.80
CA LEU A 371 30.96 15.80 11.19
C LEU A 371 30.06 14.60 11.50
N GLN A 372 28.84 14.57 10.94
CA GLN A 372 27.94 13.42 11.04
C GLN A 372 28.57 12.17 10.41
N MET A 373 29.20 12.32 9.23
CA MET A 373 29.92 11.24 8.54
C MET A 373 31.21 10.80 9.26
N GLY A 374 31.52 11.37 10.42
CA GLY A 374 32.64 10.98 11.27
C GLY A 374 33.98 11.61 10.87
N LEU A 375 33.98 12.66 10.05
CA LEU A 375 35.21 13.35 9.69
C LEU A 375 35.80 14.08 10.91
N SER A 376 37.11 13.96 11.11
CA SER A 376 37.81 14.57 12.25
C SER A 376 37.66 16.10 12.27
N LEU A 377 37.50 16.68 13.46
CA LEU A 377 37.42 18.13 13.71
C LEU A 377 38.50 18.92 12.93
N GLU A 378 39.73 18.42 12.94
CA GLU A 378 40.87 19.04 12.26
C GLU A 378 40.64 19.19 10.75
N LYS A 379 40.08 18.18 10.08
CA LYS A 379 39.79 18.24 8.64
C LYS A 379 38.58 19.12 8.34
N VAL A 380 37.58 19.16 9.23
CA VAL A 380 36.37 19.98 9.05
C VAL A 380 36.69 21.48 9.14
N GLU A 381 37.66 21.88 9.97
CA GLU A 381 38.13 23.28 10.05
C GLU A 381 38.58 23.88 8.72
N PHE A 382 39.10 23.05 7.81
CA PHE A 382 39.50 23.47 6.47
C PHE A 382 38.35 24.17 5.73
N PHE A 383 37.13 23.63 5.80
CA PHE A 383 35.98 24.12 5.03
C PHE A 383 35.49 25.50 5.49
N PHE A 384 35.71 25.87 6.75
CA PHE A 384 35.34 27.19 7.26
C PHE A 384 36.26 28.32 6.79
N SER A 385 37.51 27.99 6.46
CA SER A 385 38.53 28.96 6.08
C SER A 385 38.88 28.94 4.59
N SER A 386 38.47 27.89 3.88
CA SER A 386 38.72 27.71 2.46
C SER A 386 37.94 28.70 1.59
N GLN A 387 38.58 29.14 0.51
CA GLN A 387 38.03 30.01 -0.53
C GLN A 387 37.74 29.26 -1.84
N LEU A 388 37.83 27.93 -1.81
CA LEU A 388 37.44 27.08 -2.92
C LEU A 388 35.93 27.21 -3.22
N SER A 389 35.56 26.99 -4.47
CA SER A 389 34.14 26.92 -4.84
C SER A 389 33.47 25.69 -4.20
N LEU A 390 32.13 25.70 -4.11
CA LEU A 390 31.38 24.59 -3.52
C LEU A 390 31.66 23.24 -4.21
N GLU A 391 31.82 23.24 -5.53
CA GLU A 391 32.12 22.05 -6.32
C GLU A 391 33.49 21.47 -5.95
N GLU A 392 34.47 22.33 -5.73
CA GLU A 392 35.83 21.93 -5.34
C GLU A 392 35.88 21.46 -3.89
N LEU A 393 35.15 22.12 -2.99
CA LEU A 393 35.01 21.69 -1.59
C LEU A 393 34.39 20.29 -1.51
N ARG A 394 33.40 19.96 -2.35
CA ARG A 394 32.84 18.60 -2.41
C ARG A 394 33.87 17.55 -2.81
N GLN A 395 34.77 17.87 -3.74
CA GLN A 395 35.86 16.97 -4.14
C GLN A 395 36.87 16.75 -3.01
N VAL A 396 37.22 17.81 -2.27
CA VAL A 396 38.09 17.73 -1.10
C VAL A 396 37.44 16.92 0.02
N ALA A 397 36.15 17.14 0.29
CA ALA A 397 35.35 16.37 1.24
C ALA A 397 35.36 14.88 0.93
N TYR A 398 35.10 14.51 -0.33
CA TYR A 398 35.16 13.12 -0.79
C TYR A 398 36.54 12.50 -0.51
N ALA A 399 37.61 13.19 -0.89
CA ALA A 399 38.97 12.70 -0.68
C ALA A 399 39.33 12.59 0.82
N PHE A 400 38.81 13.48 1.67
CA PHE A 400 38.99 13.41 3.12
C PHE A 400 38.31 12.20 3.78
N LEU A 401 37.08 11.89 3.37
CA LEU A 401 36.31 10.74 3.87
C LEU A 401 36.95 9.40 3.48
N HIS A 402 37.52 9.33 2.28
CA HIS A 402 38.20 8.13 1.77
C HIS A 402 39.68 8.02 2.21
N GLN A 403 40.13 8.90 3.10
CA GLN A 403 41.52 8.98 3.57
C GLN A 403 42.55 9.16 2.45
N GLU A 404 42.14 9.72 1.31
CA GLU A 404 42.96 9.94 0.13
C GLU A 404 43.73 11.26 0.15
N LEU A 405 43.41 12.14 1.10
CA LEU A 405 43.98 13.49 1.21
C LEU A 405 44.16 13.88 2.68
N SER A 406 45.34 14.41 3.00
CA SER A 406 45.65 15.02 4.30
C SER A 406 45.21 16.49 4.35
N ARG A 407 45.10 17.07 5.56
CA ARG A 407 44.73 18.48 5.70
C ARG A 407 45.77 19.38 5.04
N GLU A 408 47.05 19.08 5.26
CA GLU A 408 48.17 19.81 4.68
C GLU A 408 48.15 19.79 3.15
N ASP A 409 47.79 18.65 2.57
CA ASP A 409 47.66 18.50 1.12
C ASP A 409 46.50 19.32 0.57
N ALA A 410 45.35 19.36 1.25
CA ALA A 410 44.23 20.21 0.85
C ALA A 410 44.59 21.71 0.90
N GLU A 411 45.30 22.14 1.94
CA GLU A 411 45.80 23.52 2.05
C GLU A 411 46.82 23.86 0.96
N GLN A 412 47.64 22.89 0.55
CA GLN A 412 48.58 23.06 -0.54
C GLN A 412 47.88 23.09 -1.90
N PHE A 413 46.89 22.22 -2.11
CA PHE A 413 46.04 22.25 -3.30
C PHE A 413 45.34 23.59 -3.46
N GLU A 414 44.75 24.14 -2.40
CA GLU A 414 44.08 25.44 -2.47
C GLU A 414 45.06 26.58 -2.85
N LYS A 415 46.29 26.57 -2.29
CA LYS A 415 47.34 27.53 -2.66
C LYS A 415 47.74 27.40 -4.13
N ASP A 416 47.92 26.17 -4.60
CA ASP A 416 48.33 25.89 -5.98
C ASP A 416 47.21 26.25 -6.96
N LYS A 417 45.96 25.97 -6.61
CA LYS A 417 44.76 26.34 -7.36
C LYS A 417 44.58 27.84 -7.48
N ARG A 418 44.87 28.61 -6.40
CA ARG A 418 44.87 30.08 -6.48
C ARG A 418 45.91 30.60 -7.47
N ASN A 419 47.05 29.93 -7.61
CA ASN A 419 48.09 30.28 -8.57
C ASN A 419 47.78 29.75 -9.99
N GLN A 420 47.02 28.66 -10.11
CA GLN A 420 46.65 27.98 -11.35
C GLN A 420 45.15 27.65 -11.35
N PRO A 421 44.28 28.56 -11.83
CA PRO A 421 42.82 28.40 -11.74
C PRO A 421 42.28 27.15 -12.45
N ASP A 422 42.94 26.67 -13.49
CA ASP A 422 42.52 25.48 -14.26
C ASP A 422 42.94 24.14 -13.62
N LEU A 423 43.68 24.17 -12.51
CA LEU A 423 44.19 22.97 -11.84
C LEU A 423 43.05 22.19 -11.18
N THR A 424 42.88 20.90 -11.50
CA THR A 424 41.90 20.04 -10.82
C THR A 424 42.56 19.27 -9.67
N LEU A 425 41.77 18.88 -8.65
CA LEU A 425 42.27 18.08 -7.53
C LEU A 425 42.86 16.74 -8.01
N ARG A 426 42.21 16.12 -9.00
CA ARG A 426 42.68 14.88 -9.63
C ARG A 426 44.04 15.04 -10.30
N ASP A 427 44.22 16.11 -11.08
CA ASP A 427 45.49 16.36 -11.77
C ASP A 427 46.61 16.68 -10.77
N TRP A 428 46.29 17.39 -9.69
CA TRP A 428 47.22 17.70 -8.61
C TRP A 428 47.67 16.44 -7.86
N LYS A 429 46.73 15.57 -7.46
CA LYS A 429 47.03 14.28 -6.79
C LYS A 429 47.87 13.34 -7.66
N SER A 430 47.59 13.28 -8.96
CA SER A 430 48.37 12.44 -9.90
C SER A 430 49.85 12.85 -10.02
N LYS A 431 50.17 14.12 -9.70
CA LYS A 431 51.55 14.62 -9.67
C LYS A 431 52.25 14.27 -8.36
N LEU A 432 51.51 14.17 -7.26
CA LEU A 432 51.98 13.71 -5.95
C LEU A 432 52.28 12.21 -5.94
N GLU A 433 51.38 11.37 -6.45
CA GLU A 433 51.56 9.90 -6.48
C GLU A 433 52.76 9.47 -7.35
N LYS A 434 53.07 10.23 -8.41
CA LYS A 434 54.27 10.02 -9.24
C LYS A 434 55.58 10.38 -8.51
N ALA A 435 55.51 11.11 -7.40
CA ALA A 435 56.67 11.44 -6.57
C ALA A 435 56.91 10.39 -5.45
N GLU A 436 55.87 9.73 -4.95
CA GLU A 436 55.94 8.79 -3.82
C GLU A 436 56.18 7.30 -4.21
N THR A 437 56.07 6.93 -5.48
CA THR A 437 56.26 5.54 -5.98
C THR A 437 57.72 5.06 -6.01
N LYS A 438 58.54 5.45 -5.03
CA LYS A 438 59.83 4.85 -4.72
C LYS A 438 59.94 4.62 -3.21
N VAL A 439 59.66 3.40 -2.74
CA VAL A 439 60.33 2.63 -1.65
C VAL A 439 59.35 1.58 -1.06
N VAL A 440 59.44 0.29 -1.45
CA VAL A 440 59.91 -0.93 -0.69
C VAL A 440 58.82 -1.59 0.21
N VAL A 441 58.23 -2.74 -0.20
CA VAL A 441 58.46 -4.19 0.14
C VAL A 441 57.78 -4.72 1.43
N ASP A 442 57.11 -5.87 1.26
CA ASP A 442 56.40 -6.78 2.18
C ASP A 442 57.08 -7.14 3.52
N GLU A 443 56.26 -7.50 4.53
CA GLU A 443 56.62 -8.46 5.59
C GLU A 443 55.38 -9.18 6.23
N GLU A 444 55.62 -10.43 6.63
CA GLU A 444 54.73 -11.58 6.99
C GLU A 444 53.86 -11.47 8.26
N PHE A 445 52.77 -12.25 8.37
CA PHE A 445 52.15 -12.62 9.67
C PHE A 445 51.62 -14.07 9.72
N ALA A 446 51.82 -14.71 10.88
CA ALA A 446 51.67 -16.13 11.20
C ALA A 446 50.23 -16.72 11.17
N GLU A 447 50.12 -18.00 10.81
CA GLU A 447 48.86 -18.74 10.58
C GLU A 447 48.13 -19.15 11.88
N ASN A 448 46.91 -18.66 12.08
CA ASN A 448 45.99 -19.11 13.14
C ASN A 448 45.29 -20.42 12.71
N PRO A 449 45.34 -21.51 13.52
CA PRO A 449 44.75 -22.81 13.13
C PRO A 449 43.23 -22.78 12.89
N LEU A 450 42.51 -21.85 13.54
CA LEU A 450 41.07 -21.69 13.35
C LEU A 450 40.77 -21.01 12.00
N VAL A 451 41.63 -20.08 11.55
CA VAL A 451 41.51 -19.44 10.22
C VAL A 451 41.67 -20.49 9.12
N GLN A 452 42.67 -21.37 9.23
CA GLN A 452 42.83 -22.46 8.26
C GLN A 452 41.63 -23.42 8.28
N ARG A 453 41.13 -23.81 9.46
CA ARG A 453 39.98 -24.71 9.56
C ARG A 453 38.70 -24.13 8.96
N VAL A 454 38.49 -22.82 9.09
CA VAL A 454 37.36 -22.12 8.45
C VAL A 454 37.54 -22.08 6.94
N LEU A 455 38.73 -21.75 6.45
CA LEU A 455 39.03 -21.72 5.01
C LEU A 455 38.97 -23.11 4.35
N ASP A 456 39.31 -24.18 5.08
CA ASP A 456 39.19 -25.56 4.61
C ASP A 456 37.72 -26.01 4.48
N THR A 457 36.82 -25.46 5.32
CA THR A 457 35.40 -25.86 5.34
C THR A 457 34.52 -24.94 4.49
N TYR A 458 34.85 -23.64 4.45
CA TYR A 458 34.18 -22.59 3.69
C TYR A 458 35.27 -21.76 2.97
N PRO A 459 35.75 -22.23 1.81
CA PRO A 459 36.76 -21.50 1.03
C PRO A 459 36.26 -20.10 0.65
N LEU A 460 37.20 -19.17 0.42
CA LEU A 460 36.84 -17.85 -0.12
C LEU A 460 36.06 -18.04 -1.43
N GLY A 461 34.94 -17.35 -1.56
CA GLY A 461 34.02 -17.49 -2.69
C GLY A 461 32.93 -18.56 -2.54
N SER A 462 32.86 -19.26 -1.39
CA SER A 462 31.79 -20.22 -1.12
C SER A 462 30.51 -19.56 -0.60
N LEU A 463 29.36 -20.03 -1.08
CA LEU A 463 28.03 -19.63 -0.61
C LEU A 463 27.69 -20.31 0.72
N VAL A 464 27.38 -19.50 1.72
CA VAL A 464 27.02 -19.90 3.08
C VAL A 464 25.74 -19.19 3.50
N SER A 465 24.84 -19.91 4.17
CA SER A 465 23.62 -19.35 4.74
C SER A 465 23.88 -18.84 6.15
N TYR A 466 23.54 -17.59 6.42
CA TYR A 466 23.61 -16.93 7.73
C TYR A 466 22.25 -16.30 8.03
N LYS A 467 21.61 -16.71 9.14
CA LYS A 467 20.25 -16.25 9.54
C LYS A 467 19.17 -16.40 8.44
N GLY A 468 19.29 -17.41 7.58
CA GLY A 468 18.29 -17.71 6.53
C GLY A 468 18.46 -16.91 5.24
N GLN A 469 19.57 -16.19 5.07
CA GLN A 469 19.97 -15.55 3.82
C GLN A 469 21.34 -16.08 3.38
N ASP A 470 21.57 -16.15 2.07
CA ASP A 470 22.80 -16.68 1.49
C ASP A 470 23.82 -15.57 1.21
N PHE A 471 25.07 -15.81 1.59
CA PHE A 471 26.20 -14.89 1.44
C PHE A 471 27.45 -15.61 0.92
N GLU A 472 28.33 -14.90 0.25
CA GLU A 472 29.65 -15.35 -0.17
C GLU A 472 30.71 -15.01 0.90
N VAL A 473 31.61 -15.96 1.19
CA VAL A 473 32.74 -15.71 2.11
C VAL A 473 33.84 -14.93 1.38
N VAL A 474 34.07 -13.67 1.76
CA VAL A 474 35.03 -12.78 1.09
C VAL A 474 36.35 -12.65 1.84
N SER A 475 36.33 -12.68 3.17
CA SER A 475 37.59 -12.66 3.95
C SER A 475 37.49 -13.45 5.25
N VAL A 476 38.59 -14.12 5.62
CA VAL A 476 38.79 -14.75 6.93
C VAL A 476 40.17 -14.38 7.44
N SER A 477 40.25 -13.66 8.56
CA SER A 477 41.51 -13.14 9.09
C SER A 477 41.56 -13.15 10.62
N ASP A 478 42.75 -13.17 11.20
CA ASP A 478 42.93 -13.00 12.66
C ASP A 478 42.69 -11.53 13.03
N ALA A 479 41.74 -11.27 13.93
CA ALA A 479 41.38 -9.90 14.32
C ALA A 479 42.41 -9.23 15.25
N ARG A 480 43.50 -9.94 15.62
CA ARG A 480 44.58 -9.51 16.53
C ARG A 480 44.09 -8.98 17.88
N LEU A 481 42.89 -9.40 18.29
CA LEU A 481 42.19 -9.00 19.50
C LEU A 481 41.78 -10.26 20.28
N ASN A 482 42.54 -10.65 21.30
CA ASN A 482 42.19 -11.71 22.26
C ASN A 482 41.68 -13.03 21.62
N GLY A 483 42.31 -13.49 20.53
CA GLY A 483 42.00 -14.79 19.90
C GLY A 483 40.68 -14.81 19.10
N LEU A 484 40.13 -13.66 18.73
CA LEU A 484 39.00 -13.55 17.80
C LEU A 484 39.48 -13.66 16.35
N ILE A 485 38.72 -14.39 15.54
CA ILE A 485 38.84 -14.37 14.09
C ILE A 485 37.70 -13.53 13.49
N ARG A 486 37.99 -12.85 12.39
CA ARG A 486 37.08 -12.01 11.63
C ARG A 486 36.71 -12.73 10.34
N ILE A 487 35.42 -12.99 10.14
CA ILE A 487 34.86 -13.57 8.90
C ILE A 487 33.96 -12.52 8.27
N GLU A 488 34.17 -12.24 6.99
CA GLU A 488 33.45 -11.21 6.24
C GLU A 488 32.65 -11.87 5.12
N LEU A 489 31.34 -11.61 5.12
CA LEU A 489 30.37 -12.19 4.22
C LEU A 489 29.77 -11.10 3.34
N VAL A 490 29.57 -11.37 2.06
CA VAL A 490 29.04 -10.41 1.08
C VAL A 490 27.91 -11.05 0.31
N ASN A 491 26.84 -10.31 0.05
CA ASN A 491 25.75 -10.77 -0.82
C ASN A 491 25.79 -10.00 -2.14
N ASP A 492 25.47 -10.67 -3.25
CA ASP A 492 25.52 -10.11 -4.62
C ASP A 492 24.27 -9.29 -4.99
N PHE A 493 23.41 -8.97 -4.03
CA PHE A 493 22.30 -8.03 -4.22
C PHE A 493 22.74 -6.59 -3.88
N SER A 494 23.24 -5.89 -4.91
CA SER A 494 23.36 -4.44 -5.14
C SER A 494 23.46 -3.49 -3.93
N ASP A 495 24.58 -2.74 -3.84
CA ASP A 495 24.78 -1.34 -3.39
C ASP A 495 23.78 -0.66 -2.42
N ILE A 496 23.19 -1.43 -1.51
CA ILE A 496 22.52 -0.96 -0.31
C ILE A 496 23.49 -1.25 0.83
N ILE A 497 23.98 -0.21 1.51
CA ILE A 497 24.65 -0.38 2.81
C ILE A 497 23.56 -0.72 3.84
N GLU A 498 23.02 -1.92 3.74
CA GLU A 498 22.65 -2.70 4.92
C GLU A 498 23.82 -3.64 5.18
N GLN A 499 24.27 -3.67 6.43
CA GLN A 499 25.58 -4.17 6.84
C GLN A 499 25.86 -5.60 6.36
N ASN A 500 26.81 -5.77 5.44
CA ASN A 500 27.46 -7.06 5.17
C ASN A 500 27.96 -7.66 6.51
N PRO A 501 27.48 -8.84 6.93
CA PRO A 501 27.75 -9.34 8.26
C PRO A 501 29.24 -9.67 8.45
N VAL A 502 29.87 -8.95 9.39
CA VAL A 502 31.24 -9.23 9.85
C VAL A 502 31.16 -9.97 11.17
N LEU A 503 31.50 -11.26 11.15
CA LEU A 503 31.46 -12.11 12.33
C LEU A 503 32.79 -12.07 13.08
N TYR A 504 32.70 -11.90 14.40
CA TYR A 504 33.83 -12.02 15.32
C TYR A 504 33.61 -13.22 16.24
N VAL A 505 34.34 -14.30 15.99
CA VAL A 505 34.13 -15.59 16.66
C VAL A 505 35.43 -16.13 17.25
N ARG A 506 35.33 -16.91 18.32
CA ARG A 506 36.49 -17.42 19.09
C ARG A 506 36.69 -18.92 18.97
N THR A 507 35.64 -19.65 18.59
CA THR A 507 35.63 -21.12 18.59
C THR A 507 35.00 -21.67 17.31
N TRP A 508 35.31 -22.94 17.01
CA TRP A 508 34.72 -23.63 15.86
C TRP A 508 33.22 -23.88 16.04
N GLU A 509 32.76 -24.16 17.26
CA GLU A 509 31.33 -24.33 17.55
C GLU A 509 30.52 -23.09 17.17
N GLU A 510 31.00 -21.88 17.49
CA GLU A 510 30.36 -20.62 17.12
C GLU A 510 30.28 -20.44 15.59
N VAL A 511 31.32 -20.81 14.85
CA VAL A 511 31.31 -20.76 13.37
C VAL A 511 30.27 -21.73 12.81
N SER A 512 30.26 -22.97 13.27
CA SER A 512 29.38 -24.03 12.75
C SER A 512 27.90 -23.84 13.08
N GLN A 513 27.60 -23.12 14.16
CA GLN A 513 26.23 -22.71 14.51
C GLN A 513 25.76 -21.49 13.72
N ALA A 514 26.69 -20.63 13.28
CA ALA A 514 26.36 -19.41 12.55
C ALA A 514 26.23 -19.64 11.04
N LEU A 515 27.10 -20.47 10.43
CA LEU A 515 27.18 -20.65 8.97
C LEU A 515 26.76 -22.07 8.53
N HIS A 516 25.83 -22.15 7.58
CA HIS A 516 25.34 -23.42 7.04
C HIS A 516 25.58 -23.53 5.53
N GLN A 517 26.03 -24.68 5.02
CA GLN A 517 26.13 -24.91 3.58
C GLN A 517 24.75 -25.28 3.01
N PRO A 518 24.31 -24.68 1.89
CA PRO A 518 23.10 -25.11 1.21
C PRO A 518 23.31 -26.54 0.69
N LYS A 519 22.45 -27.46 1.11
CA LYS A 519 22.50 -28.88 0.75
C LYS A 519 21.22 -29.27 0.02
N ALA A 520 21.34 -29.99 -1.09
CA ALA A 520 20.20 -30.52 -1.83
C ALA A 520 19.48 -31.67 -1.07
N GLU A 521 18.15 -31.49 -0.92
CA GLU A 521 17.00 -32.38 -0.63
C GLU A 521 17.17 -33.66 0.23
N PRO A 522 16.25 -33.94 1.20
CA PRO A 522 14.93 -34.52 0.86
C PRO A 522 13.73 -34.15 1.77
N GLN A 523 12.54 -34.44 1.25
CA GLN A 523 11.22 -34.39 1.91
C GLN A 523 11.18 -35.11 3.27
N THR A 524 10.54 -34.48 4.28
CA THR A 524 9.85 -35.17 5.37
C THR A 524 8.69 -34.32 5.90
N GLU A 525 7.54 -34.96 6.09
CA GLU A 525 6.24 -34.42 6.47
C GLU A 525 6.12 -33.98 7.95
N LEU A 526 5.03 -33.22 8.21
CA LEU A 526 4.32 -32.89 9.47
C LEU A 526 4.89 -31.68 10.27
N GLU A 527 4.12 -30.69 10.74
CA GLU A 527 2.71 -30.63 11.18
C GLU A 527 2.02 -29.28 10.86
N GLU A 528 0.69 -29.32 10.69
CA GLU A 528 -0.23 -28.18 10.54
C GLU A 528 -0.55 -27.45 11.86
N ALA A 529 -0.56 -26.11 11.85
CA ALA A 529 -1.40 -25.18 12.65
C ALA A 529 -1.06 -23.73 12.19
N ASP A 530 -1.95 -22.76 11.95
CA ASP A 530 -3.33 -22.53 12.38
C ASP A 530 -4.13 -21.92 11.20
N GLN A 531 -5.13 -22.64 10.69
CA GLN A 531 -6.21 -22.03 9.90
C GLN A 531 -7.20 -21.35 10.84
N GLU A 532 -7.48 -20.07 10.59
CA GLU A 532 -8.51 -19.27 11.26
C GLU A 532 -9.87 -20.00 11.27
N LEU A 533 -10.42 -20.24 12.46
CA LEU A 533 -11.79 -20.75 12.61
C LEU A 533 -12.74 -19.56 12.50
N ASN A 534 -13.14 -19.24 11.28
CA ASN A 534 -14.21 -18.28 11.02
C ASN A 534 -15.57 -18.99 11.08
N LEU A 535 -16.31 -18.73 12.16
CA LEU A 535 -17.66 -19.23 12.40
C LEU A 535 -18.67 -18.76 11.34
N PHE A 536 -18.33 -18.00 10.31
CA PHE A 536 -19.32 -17.59 9.30
C PHE A 536 -18.90 -17.82 7.86
N SER A 537 -17.84 -18.62 7.65
CA SER A 537 -17.45 -19.11 6.31
C SER A 537 -18.55 -19.90 5.59
N PHE A 538 -19.65 -20.25 6.25
CA PHE A 538 -20.78 -20.97 5.68
C PHE A 538 -22.09 -20.16 5.64
N LEU A 539 -22.16 -18.91 6.11
CA LEU A 539 -23.36 -18.07 5.88
C LEU A 539 -23.47 -17.61 4.42
N GLU A 540 -22.46 -17.91 3.60
CA GLU A 540 -22.48 -17.81 2.14
C GLU A 540 -23.05 -19.08 1.46
N GLU A 541 -23.45 -20.11 2.21
CA GLU A 541 -24.06 -21.36 1.69
C GLU A 541 -25.11 -21.93 2.69
N GLU A 542 -26.41 -21.64 2.57
CA GLU A 542 -27.46 -22.41 1.81
C GLU A 542 -28.81 -22.29 2.63
N PRO A 543 -29.98 -22.83 2.20
CA PRO A 543 -30.92 -22.40 1.15
C PRO A 543 -32.34 -22.11 1.70
N VAL A 544 -33.24 -21.56 0.87
CA VAL A 544 -34.70 -21.53 1.13
C VAL A 544 -35.34 -22.80 0.57
N GLN A 545 -36.00 -23.62 1.41
CA GLN A 545 -36.87 -24.69 0.92
C GLN A 545 -38.36 -24.32 1.04
N SER A 546 -39.10 -24.45 -0.06
CA SER A 546 -40.44 -25.04 0.00
C SER A 546 -40.74 -25.90 -1.25
N VAL A 547 -40.82 -27.21 -0.98
CA VAL A 547 -41.80 -28.23 -1.44
C VAL A 547 -42.19 -28.32 -2.92
N GLY A 548 -41.88 -29.47 -3.55
CA GLY A 548 -42.68 -29.98 -4.68
C GLY A 548 -42.14 -31.18 -5.48
N LEU A 549 -42.37 -32.39 -4.97
CA LEU A 549 -42.69 -33.65 -5.71
C LEU A 549 -41.58 -34.60 -6.23
N LEU A 550 -41.56 -35.77 -5.55
CA LEU A 550 -41.54 -37.16 -6.06
C LEU A 550 -40.26 -37.76 -6.67
N GLU A 551 -39.70 -38.71 -5.90
CA GLU A 551 -39.03 -39.98 -6.26
C GLU A 551 -39.60 -40.68 -7.53
N PRO A 552 -38.87 -41.59 -8.23
CA PRO A 552 -38.16 -42.72 -7.58
C PRO A 552 -36.91 -43.35 -8.25
N ASP A 553 -36.30 -44.20 -7.43
CA ASP A 553 -35.73 -45.53 -7.70
C ASP A 553 -34.45 -45.73 -8.54
N GLY A 554 -33.55 -46.55 -7.98
CA GLY A 554 -32.91 -47.61 -8.76
C GLY A 554 -31.45 -47.95 -8.42
N SER A 555 -31.27 -48.84 -7.43
CA SER A 555 -30.30 -49.98 -7.41
C SER A 555 -28.81 -49.74 -7.74
N GLU A 556 -27.90 -49.84 -6.77
CA GLU A 556 -27.20 -51.08 -6.30
C GLU A 556 -26.05 -51.60 -7.17
N LYS A 557 -24.86 -51.66 -6.51
CA LYS A 557 -23.78 -52.68 -6.57
C LYS A 557 -22.97 -52.80 -7.88
N GLY A 558 -21.66 -53.02 -7.89
CA GLY A 558 -20.68 -53.34 -6.84
C GLY A 558 -19.46 -54.02 -7.51
N HIS A 559 -18.26 -53.70 -7.02
CA HIS A 559 -17.08 -54.57 -6.83
C HIS A 559 -16.69 -55.65 -7.87
N ASN A 560 -15.49 -55.56 -8.46
CA ASN A 560 -14.24 -56.19 -7.98
C ASN A 560 -13.14 -56.33 -9.06
N ASP A 561 -11.92 -56.07 -8.59
CA ASP A 561 -10.57 -56.53 -8.99
C ASP A 561 -10.42 -57.81 -9.84
N THR A 562 -9.45 -57.85 -10.77
CA THR A 562 -8.10 -58.47 -10.59
C THR A 562 -7.32 -58.63 -11.92
N ASP A 563 -6.01 -58.36 -11.82
CA ASP A 563 -4.79 -58.77 -12.56
C ASP A 563 -4.84 -59.73 -13.77
N LEU A 564 -3.95 -59.48 -14.77
CA LEU A 564 -2.81 -60.36 -15.15
C LEU A 564 -2.05 -59.90 -16.44
N GLU A 565 -0.74 -59.69 -16.25
CA GLU A 565 0.47 -60.01 -17.05
C GLU A 565 0.56 -59.93 -18.61
N GLU A 566 1.58 -59.15 -19.03
CA GLU A 566 2.64 -59.32 -20.06
C GLU A 566 2.38 -60.01 -21.42
N THR A 567 2.80 -59.34 -22.51
CA THR A 567 3.82 -59.87 -23.43
C THR A 567 4.40 -58.80 -24.38
N ASP A 568 5.71 -58.91 -24.56
CA ASP A 568 6.65 -58.12 -25.34
C ASP A 568 6.55 -58.38 -26.88
N ASN A 569 6.76 -57.35 -27.70
CA ASN A 569 7.33 -57.47 -29.05
C ASN A 569 7.74 -56.12 -29.65
N GLN A 570 9.02 -56.05 -30.03
CA GLN A 570 9.74 -54.92 -30.61
C GLN A 570 9.55 -54.76 -32.14
N ILE A 571 9.34 -53.50 -32.57
CA ILE A 571 9.93 -52.74 -33.73
C ILE A 571 9.47 -53.13 -35.16
N PRO A 572 9.29 -52.18 -36.14
CA PRO A 572 9.92 -50.84 -36.27
C PRO A 572 9.02 -49.62 -36.53
N GLU A 573 9.57 -48.47 -36.15
CA GLU A 573 9.17 -47.11 -36.49
C GLU A 573 9.34 -46.82 -37.99
N GLU A 574 8.25 -46.42 -38.65
CA GLU A 574 8.31 -45.55 -39.84
C GLU A 574 8.06 -44.11 -39.36
N GLU A 575 9.11 -43.28 -39.42
CA GLU A 575 8.98 -41.82 -39.31
C GLU A 575 8.14 -41.31 -40.48
N VAL A 576 6.84 -41.13 -40.24
CA VAL A 576 6.01 -40.25 -41.04
C VAL A 576 6.29 -38.84 -40.53
N VAL A 577 7.25 -38.15 -41.15
CA VAL A 577 7.36 -36.70 -41.06
C VAL A 577 6.14 -36.13 -41.79
N GLU A 578 5.03 -35.94 -41.07
CA GLU A 578 3.95 -35.07 -41.53
C GLU A 578 4.53 -33.67 -41.67
N THR A 579 4.74 -33.24 -42.92
CA THR A 579 5.08 -31.86 -43.24
C THR A 579 3.91 -30.98 -42.80
N ILE A 580 4.09 -30.27 -41.68
CA ILE A 580 3.18 -29.23 -41.21
C ILE A 580 3.01 -28.23 -42.36
N PRO A 581 1.77 -27.92 -42.81
CA PRO A 581 1.57 -26.92 -43.86
C PRO A 581 2.10 -25.56 -43.39
N GLU A 582 3.03 -24.97 -44.15
CA GLU A 582 3.53 -23.61 -43.94
C GLU A 582 2.37 -22.61 -44.08
N ILE A 583 1.76 -22.24 -42.95
CA ILE A 583 0.78 -21.15 -42.89
C ILE A 583 1.53 -19.85 -43.19
N PRO A 584 1.08 -19.03 -44.17
CA PRO A 584 1.73 -17.78 -44.48
C PRO A 584 1.73 -16.86 -43.26
N VAL A 585 2.91 -16.33 -42.92
CA VAL A 585 3.16 -15.49 -41.75
C VAL A 585 2.60 -14.08 -42.01
N THR A 586 1.36 -13.84 -41.60
CA THR A 586 0.69 -12.54 -41.77
C THR A 586 0.49 -11.84 -40.44
N ASP A 587 0.82 -10.56 -40.37
CA ASP A 587 0.50 -9.73 -39.21
C ASP A 587 -0.99 -9.39 -39.14
N PHE A 588 -1.53 -9.33 -37.93
CA PHE A 588 -2.89 -8.91 -37.66
C PHE A 588 -3.07 -7.38 -37.81
N TYR A 589 -4.21 -6.99 -38.37
CA TYR A 589 -4.66 -5.60 -38.48
C TYR A 589 -6.10 -5.51 -38.00
N PHE A 590 -6.42 -4.44 -37.26
CA PHE A 590 -7.80 -4.17 -36.88
C PHE A 590 -8.68 -3.89 -38.12
N PRO A 591 -9.92 -4.39 -38.16
CA PRO A 591 -10.89 -4.01 -39.18
C PRO A 591 -11.23 -2.52 -39.10
N GLU A 592 -11.63 -1.89 -40.21
CA GLU A 592 -12.00 -0.47 -40.23
C GLU A 592 -13.12 -0.16 -39.22
N ASP A 593 -14.15 -1.00 -39.18
CA ASP A 593 -15.24 -0.94 -38.21
C ASP A 593 -14.94 -1.80 -36.97
N LEU A 594 -14.98 -1.17 -35.80
CA LEU A 594 -14.69 -1.77 -34.49
C LEU A 594 -15.91 -1.82 -33.56
N THR A 595 -17.09 -1.40 -34.03
CA THR A 595 -18.29 -1.14 -33.21
C THR A 595 -18.70 -2.32 -32.31
N ASP A 596 -18.45 -3.55 -32.75
CA ASP A 596 -18.76 -4.79 -32.04
C ASP A 596 -17.56 -5.76 -31.99
N PHE A 597 -16.33 -5.26 -32.10
CA PHE A 597 -15.14 -6.11 -32.13
C PHE A 597 -14.85 -6.78 -30.78
N TYR A 598 -14.92 -6.02 -29.69
CA TYR A 598 -14.61 -6.50 -28.34
C TYR A 598 -15.86 -7.02 -27.59
N PRO A 599 -15.70 -8.04 -26.74
CA PRO A 599 -16.76 -8.52 -25.85
C PRO A 599 -17.24 -7.42 -24.89
N LYS A 600 -18.56 -7.31 -24.73
CA LYS A 600 -19.20 -6.21 -23.96
C LYS A 600 -19.43 -6.56 -22.50
N THR A 601 -19.87 -7.78 -22.21
CA THR A 601 -20.19 -8.18 -20.83
C THR A 601 -18.97 -8.79 -20.14
N ALA A 602 -18.92 -8.72 -18.80
CA ALA A 602 -17.84 -9.35 -18.02
C ALA A 602 -17.73 -10.85 -18.31
N ARG A 603 -18.87 -11.54 -18.51
CA ARG A 603 -18.90 -12.96 -18.84
C ARG A 603 -18.30 -13.24 -20.22
N ASP A 604 -18.71 -12.51 -21.25
CA ASP A 604 -18.16 -12.68 -22.61
C ASP A 604 -16.64 -12.42 -22.63
N LYS A 605 -16.17 -11.43 -21.85
CA LYS A 605 -14.74 -11.13 -21.72
C LYS A 605 -13.96 -12.29 -21.10
N VAL A 606 -14.47 -12.86 -20.00
CA VAL A 606 -13.86 -14.03 -19.34
C VAL A 606 -13.82 -15.23 -20.30
N GLU A 607 -14.95 -15.56 -20.94
CA GLU A 607 -15.04 -16.69 -21.87
C GLU A 607 -14.09 -16.50 -23.08
N THR A 608 -14.01 -15.28 -23.62
CA THR A 608 -13.10 -14.94 -24.72
C THR A 608 -11.64 -15.02 -24.29
N ASN A 609 -11.30 -14.53 -23.10
CA ASN A 609 -9.93 -14.60 -22.59
C ASN A 609 -9.47 -16.05 -22.42
N ILE A 610 -10.29 -16.90 -21.80
CA ILE A 610 -9.97 -18.33 -21.63
C ILE A 610 -9.83 -19.03 -22.99
N ALA A 611 -10.71 -18.71 -23.94
CA ALA A 611 -10.61 -19.26 -25.29
C ALA A 611 -9.30 -18.85 -26.00
N ALA A 612 -8.87 -17.59 -25.87
CA ALA A 612 -7.62 -17.09 -26.41
C ALA A 612 -6.40 -17.78 -25.76
N ILE A 613 -6.40 -17.95 -24.44
CA ILE A 613 -5.33 -18.63 -23.70
C ILE A 613 -5.23 -20.09 -24.12
N ARG A 614 -6.36 -20.79 -24.18
CA ARG A 614 -6.43 -22.18 -24.66
C ARG A 614 -5.86 -22.31 -26.07
N LEU A 615 -6.21 -21.38 -26.95
CA LEU A 615 -5.69 -21.34 -28.32
C LEU A 615 -4.17 -21.13 -28.34
N VAL A 616 -3.61 -20.19 -27.57
CA VAL A 616 -2.16 -19.99 -27.50
C VAL A 616 -1.45 -21.24 -27.00
N LYS A 617 -1.95 -21.87 -25.93
CA LYS A 617 -1.37 -23.13 -25.43
C LYS A 617 -1.37 -24.24 -26.48
N ASN A 618 -2.43 -24.35 -27.27
CA ASN A 618 -2.47 -25.30 -28.37
C ASN A 618 -1.46 -24.96 -29.48
N LEU A 619 -1.34 -23.67 -29.85
CA LEU A 619 -0.39 -23.23 -30.87
C LEU A 619 1.07 -23.47 -30.46
N GLU A 620 1.39 -23.30 -29.18
CA GLU A 620 2.72 -23.60 -28.61
C GLU A 620 3.06 -25.09 -28.71
N VAL A 621 2.09 -25.97 -28.42
CA VAL A 621 2.24 -27.43 -28.54
C VAL A 621 2.34 -27.88 -30.00
N GLU A 622 1.57 -27.25 -30.88
CA GLU A 622 1.54 -27.56 -32.33
C GLU A 622 2.73 -26.94 -33.10
N TYR A 623 3.55 -26.11 -32.44
CA TYR A 623 4.68 -25.40 -33.03
C TYR A 623 4.36 -24.67 -34.34
N ARG A 624 3.18 -24.03 -34.40
CA ARG A 624 2.71 -23.32 -35.60
C ARG A 624 2.22 -21.90 -35.32
N ASN A 625 2.12 -21.12 -36.39
CA ASN A 625 1.52 -19.79 -36.33
C ASN A 625 -0.02 -19.87 -36.32
N ALA A 626 -0.64 -18.83 -35.74
CA ALA A 626 -2.08 -18.64 -35.76
C ALA A 626 -2.57 -18.35 -37.19
N LEU A 627 -3.69 -18.95 -37.57
CA LEU A 627 -4.45 -18.62 -38.78
C LEU A 627 -5.12 -17.24 -38.65
N PRO A 628 -5.50 -16.56 -39.75
CA PRO A 628 -6.17 -15.26 -39.66
C PRO A 628 -7.44 -15.24 -38.78
N SER A 629 -8.24 -16.31 -38.80
CA SER A 629 -9.42 -16.44 -37.92
C SER A 629 -9.06 -16.67 -36.45
N GLU A 630 -7.93 -17.35 -36.19
CA GLU A 630 -7.39 -17.56 -34.85
C GLU A 630 -6.79 -16.26 -34.30
N GLN A 631 -6.08 -15.49 -35.14
CA GLN A 631 -5.59 -14.15 -34.81
C GLN A 631 -6.74 -13.21 -34.41
N GLU A 632 -7.90 -13.29 -35.06
CA GLU A 632 -9.06 -12.49 -34.66
C GLU A 632 -9.55 -12.83 -33.24
N LEU A 633 -9.52 -14.10 -32.84
CA LEU A 633 -9.84 -14.51 -31.46
C LEU A 633 -8.78 -13.99 -30.48
N LEU A 634 -7.50 -14.15 -30.83
CA LEU A 634 -6.38 -13.67 -30.01
C LEU A 634 -6.43 -12.15 -29.80
N ALA A 635 -6.77 -11.38 -30.84
CA ALA A 635 -6.90 -9.93 -30.79
C ALA A 635 -8.08 -9.43 -29.94
N LYS A 636 -9.02 -10.32 -29.60
CA LYS A 636 -10.15 -10.02 -28.69
C LYS A 636 -9.82 -10.26 -27.22
N TYR A 637 -8.61 -10.73 -26.89
CA TYR A 637 -8.12 -10.80 -25.51
C TYR A 637 -8.05 -9.38 -24.92
N VAL A 638 -8.70 -9.18 -23.78
CA VAL A 638 -8.79 -7.86 -23.10
C VAL A 638 -8.09 -7.85 -21.74
N GLY A 639 -7.37 -8.91 -21.41
CA GLY A 639 -6.73 -9.11 -20.10
C GLY A 639 -7.72 -9.15 -18.93
N TRP A 640 -7.17 -9.07 -17.72
CA TRP A 640 -7.93 -9.32 -16.49
C TRP A 640 -8.26 -8.06 -15.69
N GLY A 641 -7.78 -6.87 -16.06
CA GLY A 641 -7.80 -5.70 -15.17
C GLY A 641 -9.18 -5.34 -14.61
N GLY A 642 -10.14 -5.00 -15.47
CA GLY A 642 -11.53 -4.73 -15.04
C GLY A 642 -12.33 -5.95 -14.56
N LEU A 643 -11.75 -7.15 -14.62
CA LEU A 643 -12.37 -8.42 -14.22
C LEU A 643 -11.78 -8.98 -12.92
N ALA A 644 -10.63 -8.47 -12.48
CA ALA A 644 -9.78 -9.11 -11.47
C ALA A 644 -10.52 -9.36 -10.15
N ASN A 645 -11.22 -8.35 -9.65
CA ASN A 645 -11.95 -8.41 -8.39
C ASN A 645 -13.11 -9.41 -8.42
N GLU A 646 -13.68 -9.69 -9.59
CA GLU A 646 -14.76 -10.68 -9.72
C GLU A 646 -14.24 -12.07 -10.07
N PHE A 647 -13.20 -12.16 -10.91
CA PHE A 647 -12.70 -13.41 -11.48
C PHE A 647 -11.62 -14.10 -10.63
N PHE A 648 -10.77 -13.35 -9.90
CA PHE A 648 -9.70 -13.91 -9.05
C PHE A 648 -10.06 -13.96 -7.56
N ASP A 649 -11.29 -13.59 -7.19
CA ASP A 649 -11.85 -13.74 -5.83
C ASP A 649 -12.44 -15.14 -5.63
N ASP A 650 -11.75 -16.01 -4.88
CA ASP A 650 -12.11 -17.44 -4.76
C ASP A 650 -13.46 -17.67 -4.05
N TYR A 651 -14.02 -16.65 -3.41
CA TYR A 651 -15.36 -16.66 -2.80
C TYR A 651 -16.48 -16.27 -3.77
N ASN A 652 -16.15 -15.81 -4.98
CA ASN A 652 -17.14 -15.41 -5.97
C ASN A 652 -17.57 -16.61 -6.86
N PRO A 653 -18.81 -17.13 -6.72
CA PRO A 653 -19.24 -18.31 -7.46
C PRO A 653 -19.52 -18.03 -8.95
N LYS A 654 -19.57 -16.75 -9.36
CA LYS A 654 -19.99 -16.32 -10.71
C LYS A 654 -19.14 -16.89 -11.83
N PHE A 655 -17.85 -17.12 -11.57
CA PHE A 655 -16.85 -17.60 -12.54
C PHE A 655 -16.05 -18.81 -12.03
N SER A 656 -16.59 -19.60 -11.10
CA SER A 656 -15.86 -20.72 -10.48
C SER A 656 -15.39 -21.76 -11.51
N LYS A 657 -16.25 -22.13 -12.46
CA LYS A 657 -15.92 -23.09 -13.53
C LYS A 657 -14.82 -22.56 -14.45
N GLU A 658 -14.97 -21.32 -14.89
CA GLU A 658 -14.05 -20.63 -15.77
C GLU A 658 -12.67 -20.44 -15.11
N ARG A 659 -12.63 -20.22 -13.79
CA ARG A 659 -11.39 -20.13 -13.01
C ARG A 659 -10.66 -21.46 -12.87
N GLU A 660 -11.39 -22.53 -12.55
CA GLU A 660 -10.80 -23.88 -12.48
C GLU A 660 -10.29 -24.33 -13.85
N GLU A 661 -11.02 -23.99 -14.92
CA GLU A 661 -10.52 -24.19 -16.27
C GLU A 661 -9.22 -23.41 -16.52
N LEU A 662 -9.16 -22.12 -16.17
CA LEU A 662 -7.93 -21.35 -16.33
C LEU A 662 -6.75 -21.98 -15.56
N LYS A 663 -6.94 -22.36 -14.29
CA LYS A 663 -5.91 -23.04 -13.48
C LYS A 663 -5.41 -24.34 -14.12
N SER A 664 -6.26 -25.04 -14.88
CA SER A 664 -5.87 -26.25 -15.60
C SER A 664 -5.11 -25.98 -16.90
N LEU A 665 -5.25 -24.78 -17.49
CA LEU A 665 -4.64 -24.40 -18.77
C LEU A 665 -3.25 -23.78 -18.62
N VAL A 666 -2.99 -23.11 -17.50
CA VAL A 666 -1.74 -22.37 -17.25
C VAL A 666 -1.01 -22.92 -16.04
N THR A 667 0.28 -22.62 -15.94
CA THR A 667 1.08 -22.95 -14.74
C THR A 667 0.72 -22.05 -13.56
N ASP A 668 1.04 -22.47 -12.33
CA ASP A 668 0.81 -21.65 -11.12
C ASP A 668 1.50 -20.27 -11.22
N LYS A 669 2.68 -20.23 -11.84
CA LYS A 669 3.41 -18.98 -12.10
C LYS A 669 2.64 -18.08 -13.06
N GLU A 670 2.21 -18.61 -14.20
CA GLU A 670 1.42 -17.84 -15.18
C GLU A 670 0.09 -17.37 -14.58
N TYR A 671 -0.58 -18.18 -13.77
CA TYR A 671 -1.78 -17.77 -13.06
C TYR A 671 -1.52 -16.60 -12.09
N SER A 672 -0.42 -16.67 -11.33
CA SER A 672 0.02 -15.58 -10.46
C SER A 672 0.38 -14.31 -11.24
N ASP A 673 1.13 -14.45 -12.34
CA ASP A 673 1.54 -13.32 -13.19
C ASP A 673 0.32 -12.64 -13.84
N MET A 674 -0.69 -13.42 -14.26
CA MET A 674 -1.98 -12.91 -14.75
C MET A 674 -2.78 -12.18 -13.66
N LYS A 675 -2.74 -12.67 -12.43
CA LYS A 675 -3.37 -12.01 -11.28
C LYS A 675 -2.66 -10.71 -10.92
N GLN A 676 -1.32 -10.67 -10.94
CA GLN A 676 -0.54 -9.47 -10.65
C GLN A 676 -0.65 -8.42 -11.76
N SER A 677 -0.56 -8.82 -13.04
CA SER A 677 -0.70 -7.94 -14.20
C SER A 677 -2.10 -7.32 -14.32
N SER A 678 -3.11 -7.90 -13.68
CA SER A 678 -4.45 -7.30 -13.61
C SER A 678 -4.48 -5.91 -12.95
N LEU A 679 -3.47 -5.55 -12.16
CA LEU A 679 -3.35 -4.24 -11.54
C LEU A 679 -2.80 -3.16 -12.50
N THR A 680 -2.24 -3.54 -13.66
CA THR A 680 -1.49 -2.64 -14.55
C THR A 680 -1.84 -2.77 -16.04
N ALA A 681 -2.41 -3.90 -16.48
CA ALA A 681 -2.68 -4.18 -17.88
C ALA A 681 -4.07 -3.67 -18.30
N TYR A 682 -4.11 -2.45 -18.84
CA TYR A 682 -5.31 -1.85 -19.42
C TYR A 682 -5.16 -1.69 -20.94
N TYR A 683 -6.05 -2.32 -21.71
CA TYR A 683 -6.01 -2.29 -23.16
C TYR A 683 -6.53 -0.98 -23.72
N THR A 684 -5.72 -0.37 -24.58
CA THR A 684 -6.03 0.90 -25.25
C THR A 684 -7.01 0.69 -26.40
N ASP A 685 -8.01 1.56 -26.49
CA ASP A 685 -8.98 1.57 -27.58
C ASP A 685 -8.26 1.81 -28.94
N PRO A 686 -8.39 0.91 -29.93
CA PRO A 686 -7.78 1.10 -31.24
C PRO A 686 -8.23 2.38 -31.94
N ALA A 687 -9.42 2.91 -31.65
CA ALA A 687 -9.86 4.19 -32.17
C ALA A 687 -9.01 5.36 -31.63
N LEU A 688 -8.59 5.32 -30.36
CA LEU A 688 -7.66 6.30 -29.78
C LEU A 688 -6.25 6.15 -30.36
N ILE A 689 -5.80 4.90 -30.52
CA ILE A 689 -4.49 4.61 -31.13
C ILE A 689 -4.41 5.15 -32.55
N ARG A 690 -5.46 4.97 -33.37
CA ARG A 690 -5.54 5.53 -34.72
C ARG A 690 -5.34 7.04 -34.71
N GLN A 691 -5.91 7.76 -33.76
CA GLN A 691 -5.69 9.21 -33.64
C GLN A 691 -4.24 9.58 -33.34
N MET A 692 -3.51 8.77 -32.56
CA MET A 692 -2.07 8.96 -32.36
C MET A 692 -1.28 8.76 -33.65
N TRP A 693 -1.57 7.70 -34.41
CA TRP A 693 -0.94 7.45 -35.71
C TRP A 693 -1.26 8.55 -36.72
N ASP A 694 -2.53 8.97 -36.81
CA ASP A 694 -2.97 10.05 -37.71
C ASP A 694 -2.27 11.36 -37.36
N LYS A 695 -2.00 11.63 -36.07
CA LYS A 695 -1.20 12.80 -35.66
C LYS A 695 0.26 12.66 -36.11
N LEU A 696 0.90 11.53 -35.83
CA LEU A 696 2.30 11.29 -36.21
C LEU A 696 2.50 11.37 -37.73
N GLU A 697 1.59 10.79 -38.52
CA GLU A 697 1.63 10.86 -39.98
C GLU A 697 1.48 12.31 -40.48
N ARG A 698 0.54 13.08 -39.92
CA ARG A 698 0.36 14.50 -40.25
C ARG A 698 1.56 15.37 -39.87
N ASP A 699 2.27 14.99 -38.81
CA ASP A 699 3.50 15.65 -38.37
C ASP A 699 4.71 15.28 -39.25
N GLY A 700 4.54 14.34 -40.19
CA GLY A 700 5.55 13.95 -41.17
C GLY A 700 6.30 12.66 -40.85
N PHE A 701 5.85 11.85 -39.88
CA PHE A 701 6.44 10.53 -39.64
C PHE A 701 6.16 9.59 -40.83
N THR A 702 7.21 9.05 -41.45
CA THR A 702 7.08 8.24 -42.69
C THR A 702 7.44 6.76 -42.54
N GLY A 703 7.80 6.31 -41.33
CA GLY A 703 8.35 4.98 -41.05
C GLY A 703 9.75 5.04 -40.45
N GLY A 704 10.26 3.91 -39.97
CA GLY A 704 11.51 3.79 -39.19
C GLY A 704 11.47 2.65 -38.18
N LYS A 705 12.44 2.61 -37.26
CA LYS A 705 12.47 1.70 -36.11
C LYS A 705 11.55 2.19 -35.01
N ILE A 706 10.56 1.37 -34.67
CA ILE A 706 9.51 1.72 -33.72
C ILE A 706 9.54 0.75 -32.54
N LEU A 707 9.50 1.29 -31.34
CA LEU A 707 9.44 0.52 -30.10
C LEU A 707 8.10 0.73 -29.39
N ASP A 708 7.50 -0.37 -28.96
CA ASP A 708 6.45 -0.39 -27.94
C ASP A 708 6.98 -1.16 -26.70
N PRO A 709 7.44 -0.46 -25.64
CA PRO A 709 8.09 -1.06 -24.48
C PRO A 709 7.13 -1.77 -23.50
N SER A 710 5.81 -1.63 -23.68
CA SER A 710 4.77 -2.29 -22.88
C SER A 710 3.62 -2.69 -23.80
N MET A 711 3.92 -3.55 -24.76
CA MET A 711 3.08 -3.71 -25.94
C MET A 711 1.74 -4.40 -25.70
N GLY A 712 1.58 -5.12 -24.58
CA GLY A 712 0.43 -6.00 -24.38
C GLY A 712 0.32 -7.00 -25.53
N THR A 713 -0.86 -7.11 -26.14
CA THR A 713 -1.05 -7.93 -27.34
C THR A 713 -0.59 -7.25 -28.64
N GLY A 714 -0.08 -6.01 -28.57
CA GLY A 714 0.39 -5.25 -29.73
C GLY A 714 -0.67 -4.38 -30.41
N ASN A 715 -1.67 -3.89 -29.67
CA ASN A 715 -2.74 -3.04 -30.25
C ASN A 715 -2.19 -1.81 -31.01
N PHE A 716 -1.09 -1.21 -30.56
CA PHE A 716 -0.43 -0.10 -31.25
C PHE A 716 0.04 -0.48 -32.65
N PHE A 717 0.61 -1.67 -32.80
CA PHE A 717 1.04 -2.21 -34.09
C PHE A 717 -0.16 -2.63 -34.95
N ALA A 718 -1.18 -3.29 -34.37
CA ALA A 718 -2.37 -3.73 -35.08
C ALA A 718 -3.21 -2.56 -35.66
N ALA A 719 -3.16 -1.39 -35.01
CA ALA A 719 -3.85 -0.17 -35.46
C ALA A 719 -3.01 0.72 -36.38
N MET A 720 -1.74 0.37 -36.62
CA MET A 720 -0.81 1.15 -37.44
C MET A 720 -1.26 1.18 -38.91
N PRO A 721 -1.22 2.34 -39.58
CA PRO A 721 -1.49 2.43 -41.02
C PRO A 721 -0.57 1.53 -41.83
N LYS A 722 -1.14 0.75 -42.78
CA LYS A 722 -0.40 -0.23 -43.58
C LYS A 722 0.84 0.34 -44.26
N HIS A 723 0.71 1.54 -44.84
CA HIS A 723 1.78 2.18 -45.58
C HIS A 723 2.96 2.66 -44.70
N LEU A 724 2.73 2.89 -43.40
CA LEU A 724 3.79 3.16 -42.43
C LEU A 724 4.43 1.83 -41.99
N ARG A 725 3.60 0.80 -41.73
CA ARG A 725 4.08 -0.51 -41.29
C ARG A 725 5.02 -1.17 -42.31
N GLU A 726 4.71 -1.06 -43.60
CA GLU A 726 5.56 -1.53 -44.71
C GLU A 726 6.93 -0.84 -44.76
N LYS A 727 7.10 0.30 -44.09
CA LYS A 727 8.34 1.10 -44.03
C LYS A 727 8.98 1.11 -42.65
N SER A 728 8.56 0.20 -41.77
CA SER A 728 8.97 0.19 -40.37
C SER A 728 9.50 -1.16 -39.91
N GLU A 729 10.46 -1.10 -38.99
CA GLU A 729 10.91 -2.25 -38.22
C GLU A 729 10.32 -2.13 -36.81
N LEU A 730 9.56 -3.14 -36.38
CA LEU A 730 8.76 -3.08 -35.16
C LEU A 730 9.41 -3.91 -34.05
N TYR A 731 9.55 -3.29 -32.88
CA TYR A 731 10.12 -3.89 -31.68
C TYR A 731 9.12 -3.76 -30.53
N GLY A 732 8.80 -4.88 -29.88
CA GLY A 732 7.87 -4.92 -28.77
C GLY A 732 8.49 -5.55 -27.53
N VAL A 733 8.13 -5.06 -26.36
CA VAL A 733 8.49 -5.65 -25.07
C VAL A 733 7.22 -5.89 -24.26
N GLU A 734 7.08 -7.08 -23.71
CA GLU A 734 5.99 -7.46 -22.83
C GLU A 734 6.52 -8.30 -21.66
N LEU A 735 6.04 -8.05 -20.44
CA LEU A 735 6.48 -8.78 -19.25
C LEU A 735 5.71 -10.09 -19.06
N ASP A 736 4.40 -10.08 -19.32
CA ASP A 736 3.54 -11.24 -19.11
C ASP A 736 3.74 -12.30 -20.20
N THR A 737 3.97 -13.55 -19.77
CA THR A 737 4.34 -14.64 -20.68
C THR A 737 3.23 -14.97 -21.68
N ILE A 738 1.98 -15.05 -21.20
CA ILE A 738 0.83 -15.39 -22.03
C ILE A 738 0.51 -14.24 -23.00
N THR A 739 0.49 -13.01 -22.51
CA THR A 739 0.22 -11.81 -23.31
C THR A 739 1.30 -11.61 -24.37
N GLY A 740 2.58 -11.80 -24.02
CA GLY A 740 3.69 -11.78 -24.97
C GLY A 740 3.61 -12.90 -26.03
N ALA A 741 3.14 -14.09 -25.66
CA ALA A 741 2.89 -15.18 -26.61
C ALA A 741 1.75 -14.85 -27.58
N ILE A 742 0.65 -14.27 -27.07
CA ILE A 742 -0.44 -13.73 -27.91
C ILE A 742 0.12 -12.69 -28.90
N ALA A 743 0.94 -11.75 -28.43
CA ALA A 743 1.55 -10.72 -29.27
C ALA A 743 2.41 -11.30 -30.39
N LYS A 744 3.19 -12.34 -30.12
CA LYS A 744 3.98 -13.06 -31.14
C LYS A 744 3.11 -13.69 -32.23
N HIS A 745 1.95 -14.22 -31.88
CA HIS A 745 1.02 -14.77 -32.87
C HIS A 745 0.27 -13.69 -33.67
N LEU A 746 0.04 -12.51 -33.09
CA LEU A 746 -0.58 -11.38 -33.78
C LEU A 746 0.40 -10.61 -34.66
N HIS A 747 1.67 -10.56 -34.28
CA HIS A 747 2.72 -9.82 -34.97
C HIS A 747 3.97 -10.68 -35.22
N PRO A 748 3.84 -11.78 -35.97
CA PRO A 748 4.94 -12.72 -36.18
C PRO A 748 6.11 -12.14 -36.99
N ASN A 749 5.95 -11.01 -37.67
CA ASN A 749 7.04 -10.31 -38.35
C ASN A 749 7.71 -9.22 -37.49
N SER A 750 7.31 -9.05 -36.23
CA SER A 750 7.90 -8.08 -35.29
C SER A 750 8.91 -8.73 -34.34
N HIS A 751 9.86 -7.94 -33.84
CA HIS A 751 10.82 -8.37 -32.82
C HIS A 751 10.21 -8.22 -31.43
N ILE A 752 9.74 -9.32 -30.81
CA ILE A 752 9.04 -9.29 -29.52
C ILE A 752 9.85 -9.99 -28.43
N GLU A 753 10.17 -9.24 -27.39
CA GLU A 753 10.88 -9.68 -26.19
C GLU A 753 9.90 -9.89 -25.03
N ILE A 754 9.85 -11.11 -24.49
CA ILE A 754 8.99 -11.47 -23.35
C ILE A 754 9.83 -11.41 -22.07
N LYS A 755 9.99 -10.21 -21.51
CA LYS A 755 10.76 -9.89 -20.29
C LYS A 755 10.51 -8.43 -19.87
N GLY A 756 10.88 -8.07 -18.65
CA GLY A 756 10.74 -6.70 -18.16
C GLY A 756 11.57 -5.71 -18.96
N PHE A 757 11.00 -4.53 -19.23
CA PHE A 757 11.65 -3.48 -20.04
C PHE A 757 13.00 -3.05 -19.45
N GLU A 758 13.15 -3.11 -18.14
CA GLU A 758 14.40 -2.87 -17.40
C GLU A 758 15.53 -3.84 -17.74
N THR A 759 15.20 -5.08 -18.06
CA THR A 759 16.18 -6.11 -18.41
C THR A 759 16.55 -6.13 -19.89
N VAL A 760 15.81 -5.42 -20.75
CA VAL A 760 16.06 -5.42 -22.19
C VAL A 760 17.21 -4.49 -22.54
N ALA A 761 18.29 -5.07 -23.05
CA ALA A 761 19.44 -4.33 -23.53
C ALA A 761 19.24 -3.89 -24.98
N PHE A 762 18.60 -2.74 -25.17
CA PHE A 762 18.64 -2.00 -26.44
C PHE A 762 19.82 -1.03 -26.45
N ASN A 763 20.32 -0.75 -27.66
CA ASN A 763 21.32 0.29 -27.87
C ASN A 763 20.65 1.66 -27.77
N ASP A 764 21.30 2.60 -27.10
CA ASP A 764 20.80 3.97 -27.02
C ASP A 764 20.83 4.63 -28.41
N ASN A 765 19.92 5.59 -28.65
CA ASN A 765 19.79 6.29 -29.93
C ASN A 765 19.54 5.37 -31.13
N SER A 766 18.77 4.29 -30.95
CA SER A 766 18.53 3.29 -32.00
C SER A 766 17.12 3.33 -32.61
N PHE A 767 16.16 4.02 -31.99
CA PHE A 767 14.78 4.10 -32.44
C PHE A 767 14.41 5.49 -32.98
N ASP A 768 13.54 5.52 -33.98
CA ASP A 768 12.97 6.74 -34.54
C ASP A 768 11.71 7.18 -33.77
N LEU A 769 10.93 6.20 -33.28
CA LEU A 769 9.70 6.43 -32.52
C LEU A 769 9.55 5.42 -31.39
N VAL A 770 9.15 5.90 -30.22
CA VAL A 770 8.53 5.06 -29.18
C VAL A 770 7.05 5.43 -29.10
N ILE A 771 6.17 4.44 -29.21
CA ILE A 771 4.72 4.63 -29.10
C ILE A 771 4.12 3.55 -28.19
N SER A 772 3.39 3.96 -27.14
CA SER A 772 2.92 3.00 -26.14
C SER A 772 1.83 3.53 -25.21
N ASN A 773 1.20 2.62 -24.47
CA ASN A 773 0.49 2.91 -23.24
C ASN A 773 1.29 2.32 -22.08
N VAL A 774 1.94 3.18 -21.29
CA VAL A 774 2.87 2.74 -20.24
C VAL A 774 2.10 2.35 -18.98
N PRO A 775 2.59 1.42 -18.14
CA PRO A 775 1.89 1.00 -16.93
C PRO A 775 1.75 2.14 -15.90
N PHE A 776 0.62 2.17 -15.18
CA PHE A 776 0.25 3.28 -14.28
C PHE A 776 0.45 3.00 -12.78
N ALA A 777 1.04 1.86 -12.40
CA ALA A 777 1.18 1.49 -10.99
C ALA A 777 2.06 2.47 -10.19
N ASN A 778 1.80 2.54 -8.88
CA ASN A 778 2.62 3.29 -7.93
C ASN A 778 3.79 2.41 -7.43
N ILE A 779 4.63 1.95 -8.36
CA ILE A 779 5.84 1.17 -8.09
C ILE A 779 7.05 1.87 -8.69
N ARG A 780 8.21 1.67 -8.08
CA ARG A 780 9.49 2.20 -8.57
C ARG A 780 10.30 1.11 -9.25
N ILE A 781 10.88 1.43 -10.40
CA ILE A 781 11.77 0.56 -11.15
C ILE A 781 13.21 0.99 -10.90
N ALA A 782 14.01 0.07 -10.37
CA ALA A 782 15.46 0.21 -10.28
C ALA A 782 16.09 -0.34 -11.57
N ASP A 783 16.94 0.47 -12.20
CA ASP A 783 17.73 0.09 -13.37
C ASP A 783 19.13 0.65 -13.18
N ASN A 784 20.14 -0.21 -13.28
CA ASN A 784 21.55 0.13 -13.04
C ASN A 784 22.09 1.22 -13.99
N ARG A 785 21.36 1.55 -15.07
CA ARG A 785 21.68 2.68 -15.96
C ARG A 785 21.44 4.05 -15.31
N TYR A 786 20.64 4.12 -14.24
CA TYR A 786 20.26 5.36 -13.60
C TYR A 786 20.74 5.43 -12.15
N ASP A 787 20.90 6.66 -11.65
CA ASP A 787 21.38 6.98 -10.31
C ASP A 787 20.33 6.77 -9.20
N ARG A 788 19.05 6.68 -9.58
CA ARG A 788 17.93 6.46 -8.66
C ARG A 788 16.80 5.67 -9.34
N PRO A 789 15.96 4.98 -8.54
CA PRO A 789 14.78 4.32 -9.07
C PRO A 789 13.66 5.33 -9.39
N TYR A 790 13.06 5.19 -10.57
CA TYR A 790 11.98 6.04 -11.05
C TYR A 790 10.62 5.38 -10.83
N MET A 791 9.55 6.17 -10.62
CA MET A 791 8.19 5.64 -10.73
C MET A 791 8.00 5.00 -12.10
N ILE A 792 7.27 3.88 -12.20
CA ILE A 792 7.24 3.08 -13.43
C ILE A 792 6.85 3.89 -14.68
N HIS A 793 5.86 4.79 -14.59
CA HIS A 793 5.48 5.65 -15.71
C HIS A 793 6.59 6.64 -16.10
N ASP A 794 7.32 7.20 -15.12
CA ASP A 794 8.48 8.08 -15.36
C ASP A 794 9.66 7.31 -15.96
N TYR A 795 9.91 6.09 -15.45
CA TYR A 795 10.95 5.20 -15.93
C TYR A 795 10.77 4.90 -17.42
N PHE A 796 9.54 4.54 -17.82
CA PHE A 796 9.21 4.28 -19.21
C PHE A 796 9.41 5.53 -20.08
N VAL A 797 9.03 6.72 -19.62
CA VAL A 797 9.31 7.99 -20.34
C VAL A 797 10.82 8.19 -20.50
N LYS A 798 11.58 8.11 -19.40
CA LYS A 798 13.02 8.37 -19.37
C LYS A 798 13.79 7.42 -20.28
N LYS A 799 13.57 6.12 -20.13
CA LYS A 799 14.25 5.10 -20.94
C LYS A 799 13.86 5.18 -22.40
N SER A 800 12.60 5.47 -22.71
CA SER A 800 12.16 5.69 -24.10
C SER A 800 12.90 6.87 -24.74
N LEU A 801 13.08 7.98 -24.02
CA LEU A 801 13.85 9.13 -24.51
C LEU A 801 15.34 8.82 -24.67
N ASP A 802 15.92 7.97 -23.84
CA ASP A 802 17.32 7.55 -23.98
C ASP A 802 17.51 6.64 -25.21
N LEU A 803 16.52 5.81 -25.53
CA LEU A 803 16.54 4.86 -26.64
C LEU A 803 16.28 5.49 -28.01
N VAL A 804 15.50 6.57 -28.10
CA VAL A 804 15.33 7.30 -29.37
C VAL A 804 16.56 8.13 -29.72
N HIS A 805 16.84 8.28 -31.02
CA HIS A 805 17.93 9.16 -31.47
C HIS A 805 17.56 10.64 -31.29
N ASP A 806 18.54 11.54 -31.42
CA ASP A 806 18.26 12.99 -31.41
C ASP A 806 17.31 13.36 -32.56
N GLY A 807 16.21 14.06 -32.25
CA GLY A 807 15.09 14.29 -33.17
C GLY A 807 14.01 13.20 -33.17
N GLY A 808 14.27 12.02 -32.60
CA GLY A 808 13.30 10.94 -32.45
C GLY A 808 12.19 11.29 -31.46
N GLN A 809 11.03 10.64 -31.61
CA GLN A 809 9.81 10.99 -30.88
C GLN A 809 9.39 9.93 -29.86
N VAL A 810 8.76 10.37 -28.78
CA VAL A 810 8.10 9.51 -27.79
C VAL A 810 6.65 9.96 -27.66
N ALA A 811 5.71 9.12 -28.09
CA ALA A 811 4.27 9.36 -28.06
C ALA A 811 3.60 8.32 -27.15
N ILE A 812 3.24 8.69 -25.94
CA ILE A 812 2.81 7.74 -24.92
C ILE A 812 1.48 8.12 -24.28
N ILE A 813 0.74 7.13 -23.83
CA ILE A 813 -0.33 7.30 -22.85
C ILE A 813 0.25 6.99 -21.47
N SER A 814 0.12 7.90 -20.53
CA SER A 814 0.67 7.78 -19.17
C SER A 814 -0.34 8.22 -18.10
N SER A 815 -0.06 7.91 -16.84
CA SER A 815 -0.85 8.43 -15.72
C SER A 815 -0.67 9.95 -15.57
N THR A 816 -1.65 10.64 -14.97
CA THR A 816 -1.53 12.07 -14.64
C THR A 816 -0.34 12.36 -13.73
N GLY A 817 0.15 11.35 -12.99
CA GLY A 817 1.35 11.44 -12.16
C GLY A 817 2.63 11.79 -12.94
N THR A 818 2.67 11.60 -14.26
CA THR A 818 3.84 12.05 -15.05
C THR A 818 3.92 13.58 -15.11
N MET A 819 2.76 14.24 -15.22
CA MET A 819 2.67 15.69 -15.41
C MET A 819 2.43 16.44 -14.10
N ASP A 820 1.54 15.93 -13.25
CA ASP A 820 1.00 16.63 -12.07
C ASP A 820 1.78 16.39 -10.79
N LYS A 821 2.84 15.58 -10.82
CA LYS A 821 3.63 15.24 -9.63
C LYS A 821 4.40 16.44 -9.06
N ARG A 822 4.35 16.53 -7.72
CA ARG A 822 4.92 17.63 -6.92
C ARG A 822 6.44 17.57 -6.81
N THR A 823 6.99 16.42 -6.43
CA THR A 823 8.41 16.19 -6.15
C THR A 823 8.92 15.05 -7.03
N GLU A 824 10.22 15.05 -7.36
CA GLU A 824 10.80 14.02 -8.25
C GLU A 824 10.09 13.93 -9.61
N ASN A 825 9.69 15.09 -10.14
CA ASN A 825 8.99 15.15 -11.41
C ASN A 825 10.00 14.89 -12.55
N ILE A 826 9.78 13.81 -13.31
CA ILE A 826 10.65 13.41 -14.42
C ILE A 826 10.85 14.50 -15.46
N LEU A 827 9.88 15.41 -15.62
CA LEU A 827 9.96 16.53 -16.54
C LEU A 827 11.20 17.40 -16.24
N GLN A 828 11.59 17.57 -14.97
CA GLN A 828 12.81 18.32 -14.64
C GLN A 828 14.08 17.62 -15.15
N ASP A 829 14.14 16.30 -15.06
CA ASP A 829 15.31 15.51 -15.46
C ASP A 829 15.50 15.47 -16.98
N ILE A 830 14.41 15.56 -17.75
CA ILE A 830 14.43 15.52 -19.21
C ILE A 830 14.34 16.92 -19.86
N ARG A 831 14.19 17.98 -19.07
CA ARG A 831 13.91 19.35 -19.53
C ARG A 831 14.94 19.89 -20.53
N GLU A 832 16.21 19.60 -20.29
CA GLU A 832 17.33 20.14 -21.07
C GLU A 832 17.60 19.36 -22.36
N THR A 833 17.06 18.14 -22.45
CA THR A 833 17.32 17.18 -23.54
C THR A 833 16.06 16.82 -24.33
N THR A 834 14.91 17.42 -24.00
CA THR A 834 13.61 17.05 -24.56
C THR A 834 12.73 18.26 -24.84
N GLU A 835 12.10 18.29 -26.01
CA GLU A 835 11.02 19.20 -26.36
C GLU A 835 9.67 18.57 -26.01
N PHE A 836 8.80 19.29 -25.29
CA PHE A 836 7.42 18.87 -25.11
C PHE A 836 6.57 19.42 -26.25
N LEU A 837 6.15 18.52 -27.15
CA LEU A 837 5.32 18.87 -28.30
C LEU A 837 3.89 19.19 -27.84
N GLY A 838 3.41 18.51 -26.82
CA GLY A 838 2.13 18.77 -26.18
C GLY A 838 1.54 17.51 -25.55
N GLY A 839 0.45 17.70 -24.82
CA GLY A 839 -0.33 16.63 -24.24
C GLY A 839 -1.84 16.88 -24.33
N VAL A 840 -2.61 15.79 -24.20
CA VAL A 840 -4.09 15.78 -24.14
C VAL A 840 -4.50 14.94 -22.93
N ARG A 841 -5.28 15.52 -22.02
CA ARG A 841 -5.81 14.83 -20.85
C ARG A 841 -7.16 14.22 -21.16
N LEU A 842 -7.25 12.90 -21.05
CA LEU A 842 -8.42 12.10 -21.36
C LEU A 842 -9.38 12.01 -20.17
N PRO A 843 -10.69 11.87 -20.42
CA PRO A 843 -11.64 11.63 -19.35
C PRO A 843 -11.45 10.24 -18.74
N ASP A 844 -11.89 10.09 -17.49
CA ASP A 844 -11.81 8.85 -16.73
C ASP A 844 -12.55 7.67 -17.37
N SER A 845 -13.51 7.94 -18.26
CA SER A 845 -14.25 6.94 -19.01
C SER A 845 -13.53 6.41 -20.26
N ALA A 846 -12.38 6.98 -20.65
CA ALA A 846 -11.71 6.67 -21.91
C ALA A 846 -11.33 5.18 -22.06
N PHE A 847 -11.06 4.48 -20.95
CA PHE A 847 -10.67 3.07 -20.94
C PHE A 847 -11.78 2.13 -20.42
N LYS A 848 -12.97 2.67 -20.10
CA LYS A 848 -14.02 1.93 -19.39
C LYS A 848 -14.66 0.82 -20.22
N ALA A 849 -14.88 1.04 -21.51
CA ALA A 849 -15.58 0.08 -22.37
C ALA A 849 -14.78 -1.23 -22.55
N ILE A 850 -13.49 -1.10 -22.85
CA ILE A 850 -12.61 -2.24 -23.16
C ILE A 850 -11.98 -2.77 -21.87
N ALA A 851 -11.24 -1.92 -21.14
CA ALA A 851 -10.44 -2.32 -19.99
C ALA A 851 -11.21 -2.34 -18.65
N GLY A 852 -12.43 -1.79 -18.59
CA GLY A 852 -13.29 -1.85 -17.40
C GLY A 852 -12.88 -0.93 -16.24
N THR A 853 -11.91 -0.06 -16.46
CA THR A 853 -11.34 0.85 -15.44
C THR A 853 -11.84 2.29 -15.66
N SER A 854 -11.92 3.07 -14.58
CA SER A 854 -12.21 4.51 -14.63
C SER A 854 -11.03 5.32 -14.08
N VAL A 855 -10.12 5.72 -14.97
CA VAL A 855 -8.87 6.42 -14.63
C VAL A 855 -8.60 7.54 -15.61
N THR A 856 -8.23 8.72 -15.09
CA THR A 856 -7.79 9.86 -15.91
C THR A 856 -6.34 9.63 -16.34
N THR A 857 -6.05 9.81 -17.62
CA THR A 857 -4.72 9.60 -18.21
C THR A 857 -4.37 10.73 -19.17
N ASP A 858 -3.09 10.86 -19.49
CA ASP A 858 -2.57 11.86 -20.40
C ASP A 858 -1.94 11.18 -21.63
N MET A 859 -2.30 11.65 -22.82
CA MET A 859 -1.57 11.38 -24.06
C MET A 859 -0.48 12.44 -24.20
N LEU A 860 0.79 12.05 -24.17
CA LEU A 860 1.95 12.94 -24.12
C LEU A 860 2.86 12.72 -25.31
N PHE A 861 3.33 13.81 -25.91
CA PHE A 861 4.20 13.81 -27.08
C PHE A 861 5.49 14.58 -26.77
N PHE A 862 6.61 13.88 -26.89
CA PHE A 862 7.95 14.40 -26.65
C PHE A 862 8.82 14.20 -27.90
N GLN A 863 9.82 15.06 -28.07
CA GLN A 863 10.89 14.88 -29.05
C GLN A 863 12.24 15.04 -28.36
N LYS A 864 13.16 14.10 -28.57
CA LYS A 864 14.53 14.23 -28.06
C LYS A 864 15.24 15.38 -28.77
N HIS A 865 15.87 16.25 -28.00
CA HIS A 865 16.61 17.40 -28.50
C HIS A 865 17.80 17.69 -27.56
N LEU A 866 18.93 17.01 -27.81
CA LEU A 866 20.11 17.03 -26.94
C LEU A 866 20.74 18.42 -26.77
N ASN A 867 20.55 19.31 -27.74
CA ASN A 867 21.11 20.67 -27.75
C ASN A 867 20.05 21.77 -27.51
N LYS A 868 18.90 21.43 -26.92
CA LYS A 868 17.83 22.40 -26.62
C LYS A 868 18.34 23.56 -25.76
N GLY A 869 19.20 23.25 -24.79
CA GLY A 869 19.58 24.17 -23.73
C GLY A 869 18.40 24.49 -22.80
N TYR A 870 18.66 25.24 -21.74
CA TYR A 870 17.62 25.62 -20.79
C TYR A 870 16.69 26.70 -21.37
N VAL A 871 15.39 26.41 -21.42
CA VAL A 871 14.33 27.38 -21.75
C VAL A 871 13.49 27.63 -20.51
N ALA A 872 13.52 28.87 -20.00
CA ALA A 872 12.86 29.24 -18.75
C ALA A 872 11.32 29.14 -18.81
N ASP A 873 10.73 29.44 -19.97
CA ASP A 873 9.29 29.69 -20.14
C ASP A 873 8.49 28.49 -20.70
N ASP A 874 9.03 27.27 -20.64
CA ASP A 874 8.30 26.08 -21.11
C ASP A 874 7.33 25.56 -20.03
N LEU A 875 6.04 25.87 -20.22
CA LEU A 875 4.98 25.68 -19.22
C LEU A 875 4.84 24.24 -18.72
N ALA A 876 5.05 23.25 -19.59
CA ALA A 876 5.00 21.84 -19.17
C ALA A 876 6.11 21.49 -18.17
N PHE A 877 7.27 22.14 -18.29
CA PHE A 877 8.44 21.94 -17.44
C PHE A 877 8.52 22.92 -16.27
N SER A 878 7.52 23.78 -16.04
CA SER A 878 7.53 24.71 -14.90
C SER A 878 7.30 24.01 -13.55
N GLY A 879 6.92 22.73 -13.58
CA GLY A 879 6.50 21.98 -12.41
C GLY A 879 5.05 22.25 -12.04
N SER A 880 4.48 21.35 -11.24
CA SER A 880 3.08 21.41 -10.83
C SER A 880 2.84 22.49 -9.78
N ILE A 881 1.71 23.18 -9.90
CA ILE A 881 1.24 24.18 -8.95
C ILE A 881 0.05 23.66 -8.16
N ARG A 882 -0.29 24.31 -7.05
CA ARG A 882 -1.51 23.97 -6.31
C ARG A 882 -2.74 24.36 -7.12
N TYR A 883 -3.69 23.43 -7.22
CA TYR A 883 -4.96 23.69 -7.88
C TYR A 883 -5.80 24.67 -7.05
N GLU A 884 -6.27 25.76 -7.68
CA GLU A 884 -6.93 26.86 -6.95
C GLU A 884 -8.18 26.44 -6.18
N LYS A 885 -8.92 25.44 -6.68
CA LYS A 885 -10.18 24.98 -6.06
C LYS A 885 -9.97 23.95 -4.95
N ASP A 886 -8.80 23.31 -4.88
CA ASP A 886 -8.46 22.34 -3.83
C ASP A 886 -6.94 22.31 -3.61
N SER A 887 -6.49 22.87 -2.50
CA SER A 887 -5.06 23.04 -2.17
C SER A 887 -4.29 21.75 -1.90
N ARG A 888 -4.98 20.61 -1.85
CA ARG A 888 -4.38 19.26 -1.73
C ARG A 888 -3.92 18.73 -3.09
N ILE A 889 -4.51 19.23 -4.18
CA ILE A 889 -4.27 18.77 -5.53
C ILE A 889 -3.17 19.60 -6.18
N TRP A 890 -2.26 18.89 -6.85
CA TRP A 890 -1.24 19.48 -7.70
C TRP A 890 -1.64 19.28 -9.15
N LEU A 891 -1.44 20.32 -9.96
CA LEU A 891 -1.80 20.33 -11.36
C LEU A 891 -0.68 20.98 -12.14
N ASN A 892 -0.26 20.34 -13.24
CA ASN A 892 0.67 20.96 -14.15
C ASN A 892 -0.01 22.17 -14.82
N PRO A 893 0.60 23.37 -14.81
CA PRO A 893 0.05 24.55 -15.47
C PRO A 893 -0.25 24.35 -16.96
N TYR A 894 0.38 23.39 -17.63
CA TYR A 894 0.00 23.02 -19.00
C TYR A 894 -1.49 22.61 -19.13
N PHE A 895 -2.04 22.00 -18.09
CA PHE A 895 -3.45 21.61 -18.03
C PHE A 895 -4.33 22.57 -17.20
N ASP A 896 -3.79 23.74 -16.82
CA ASP A 896 -4.49 24.78 -16.04
C ASP A 896 -4.23 26.18 -16.63
N GLY A 897 -5.23 26.80 -17.25
CA GLY A 897 -5.11 28.14 -17.84
C GLY A 897 -5.40 28.19 -19.35
N GLU A 898 -4.49 28.78 -20.14
CA GLU A 898 -4.69 29.07 -21.58
C GLU A 898 -4.88 27.81 -22.44
N TYR A 899 -4.31 26.68 -22.02
CA TYR A 899 -4.35 25.38 -22.72
C TYR A 899 -5.38 24.39 -22.14
N ASN A 900 -6.34 24.86 -21.34
CA ASN A 900 -7.44 24.02 -20.82
C ASN A 900 -8.22 23.30 -21.94
N SER A 901 -8.15 23.78 -23.19
CA SER A 901 -8.70 23.07 -24.36
C SER A 901 -8.13 21.65 -24.56
N GLN A 902 -6.97 21.34 -23.97
CA GLN A 902 -6.36 20.01 -24.01
C GLN A 902 -6.89 19.06 -22.92
N VAL A 903 -7.78 19.53 -22.04
CA VAL A 903 -8.48 18.71 -21.04
C VAL A 903 -9.85 18.34 -21.59
N LEU A 904 -10.05 17.06 -21.93
CA LEU A 904 -11.27 16.58 -22.58
C LEU A 904 -12.40 16.27 -21.59
N GLY A 905 -12.75 17.27 -20.78
CA GLY A 905 -13.81 17.15 -19.79
C GLY A 905 -13.75 18.23 -18.72
N THR A 906 -14.41 17.95 -17.60
CA THR A 906 -14.40 18.84 -16.43
C THR A 906 -13.74 18.15 -15.25
N TYR A 907 -12.86 18.86 -14.56
CA TYR A 907 -12.27 18.39 -13.32
C TYR A 907 -13.32 18.15 -12.23
N GLU A 908 -13.25 16.97 -11.63
CA GLU A 908 -14.03 16.51 -10.48
C GLU A 908 -13.04 15.99 -9.43
N VAL A 909 -13.15 16.49 -8.20
CA VAL A 909 -12.36 15.96 -7.08
C VAL A 909 -13.13 14.79 -6.48
N ARG A 910 -12.55 13.59 -6.53
CA ARG A 910 -13.11 12.41 -5.87
C ARG A 910 -12.46 12.20 -4.50
N ASN A 911 -13.28 11.88 -3.49
CA ASN A 911 -12.83 11.66 -2.11
C ASN A 911 -12.85 10.17 -1.73
N PHE A 912 -11.66 9.62 -1.58
CA PHE A 912 -11.17 8.77 -0.48
C PHE A 912 -9.65 9.07 -0.41
N ASN A 913 -9.05 9.30 0.77
CA ASN A 913 -7.61 9.51 0.99
C ASN A 913 -6.89 10.59 0.13
N GLY A 914 -7.09 11.88 0.42
CA GLY A 914 -6.20 12.94 -0.09
C GLY A 914 -6.62 13.67 -1.38
N GLY A 915 -7.74 13.30 -1.99
CA GLY A 915 -8.32 14.00 -3.16
C GLY A 915 -7.62 13.66 -4.47
N THR A 916 -8.22 12.79 -5.28
CA THR A 916 -7.72 12.51 -6.64
C THR A 916 -8.48 13.37 -7.65
N LEU A 917 -7.74 14.08 -8.51
CA LEU A 917 -8.31 14.85 -9.61
C LEU A 917 -8.71 13.90 -10.73
N SER A 918 -10.02 13.83 -11.02
CA SER A 918 -10.57 13.06 -12.13
C SER A 918 -11.10 14.01 -13.20
N VAL A 919 -11.04 13.64 -14.47
CA VAL A 919 -11.69 14.37 -15.56
C VAL A 919 -12.94 13.63 -15.97
N LYS A 920 -14.10 14.25 -15.75
CA LYS A 920 -15.38 13.72 -16.19
C LYS A 920 -15.66 14.16 -17.63
N GLY A 921 -15.89 13.21 -18.52
CA GLY A 921 -16.18 13.50 -19.93
C GLY A 921 -17.43 14.38 -20.10
N THR A 922 -17.34 15.35 -21.01
CA THR A 922 -18.42 16.30 -21.34
C THR A 922 -18.97 16.14 -22.76
N SER A 923 -18.31 15.34 -23.60
CA SER A 923 -18.66 15.10 -25.00
C SER A 923 -19.17 13.68 -25.20
N ASP A 924 -20.23 13.54 -25.98
CA ASP A 924 -20.75 12.23 -26.42
C ASP A 924 -19.82 11.56 -27.46
N ASN A 925 -18.90 12.32 -28.06
CA ASN A 925 -17.93 11.82 -29.03
C ASN A 925 -16.49 12.15 -28.59
N LEU A 926 -15.90 11.22 -27.83
CA LEU A 926 -14.52 11.33 -27.34
C LEU A 926 -13.51 11.43 -28.50
N ILE A 927 -13.66 10.61 -29.54
CA ILE A 927 -12.69 10.52 -30.65
C ILE A 927 -12.57 11.86 -31.39
N ALA A 928 -13.70 12.50 -31.72
CA ALA A 928 -13.67 13.83 -32.37
C ALA A 928 -13.04 14.91 -31.46
N SER A 929 -13.20 14.77 -30.15
CA SER A 929 -12.60 15.68 -29.16
C SER A 929 -11.08 15.48 -29.10
N VAL A 930 -10.62 14.22 -29.12
CA VAL A 930 -9.19 13.86 -29.21
C VAL A 930 -8.57 14.38 -30.50
N GLU A 931 -9.20 14.15 -31.65
CA GLU A 931 -8.72 14.67 -32.95
C GLU A 931 -8.51 16.19 -32.90
N THR A 932 -9.50 16.92 -32.36
CA THR A 932 -9.45 18.37 -32.23
C THR A 932 -8.32 18.83 -31.31
N ALA A 933 -8.14 18.18 -30.16
CA ALA A 933 -7.08 18.51 -29.21
C ALA A 933 -5.67 18.17 -29.75
N LEU A 934 -5.54 17.07 -30.50
CA LEU A 934 -4.26 16.71 -31.13
C LEU A 934 -3.81 17.75 -32.16
N ASN A 935 -4.72 18.51 -32.79
CA ASN A 935 -4.34 19.62 -33.68
C ASN A 935 -3.62 20.78 -32.97
N GLN A 936 -3.70 20.86 -31.64
CA GLN A 936 -3.01 21.87 -30.83
C GLN A 936 -1.63 21.41 -30.35
N VAL A 937 -1.32 20.11 -30.46
CA VAL A 937 0.02 19.58 -30.17
C VAL A 937 0.98 20.03 -31.28
N LYS A 938 2.11 20.63 -30.89
CA LYS A 938 3.12 21.20 -31.80
C LYS A 938 3.63 20.14 -32.78
N LEU A 939 4.06 20.62 -33.96
CA LEU A 939 4.79 19.80 -34.93
C LEU A 939 6.18 19.44 -34.39
N GLN A 940 6.70 18.30 -34.82
CA GLN A 940 8.09 17.95 -34.59
C GLN A 940 9.03 18.97 -35.27
N ARG A 941 10.21 19.15 -34.72
CA ARG A 941 11.27 19.94 -35.35
C ARG A 941 12.01 19.09 -36.39
N ASP A 942 12.38 19.73 -37.50
CA ASP A 942 13.20 19.18 -38.59
C ASP A 942 14.66 18.93 -38.15
#